data_AF-A0AAW9MTL5-F1
#
_entry.id   AF-A0AAW9MTL5-F1
#
_cell.length_a   1.000
_cell.length_b   1.000
_cell.length_c   1.000
_cell.angle_alpha   90.00
_cell.angle_beta   90.00
_cell.angle_gamma   90.00
#
_symmetry.space_group_name_H-M   'P 1'
#
loop_
_entity.id
_entity.type
_entity.pdbx_description
1 polymer ?
#
loop_
_entity_poly.entity_id
_entity_poly.type
_entity_poly.pdbx_seq_one_letter_code
_entity_poly.pdbx_strand_id
1 'polypeptide(L)'
;MYVNPNKAVVLKGFDPEVTPDTGYDFAGWDTPIEKKIQYSKGDVIKALYNEKGDVIPQEKPDGSDKPAGYITVTFDKGTNGELEGKTVYYVKPNKEVTVPAPKVKPAVGYEFSKWDKELTQTFKEDTKITAEYKTLENIIPQKNTDGSDKPDGYVTVTFKSDANGTLSGTTVYYVKSNTEVDLTSTADAIGKNPNVGYTEDGGTWTPAIESKRYDADAEYTFKFKPLDDVIPKTKDDDSERPEGYVKVTLIPTDKATDIANKVYFVNPNKEVTITNKPEGKTETIDGINYTYIFTGWTVTKGTIASWSDENIKGTFIQDTEITAQYKTSVNPGELIAAPVGKENVITPVGVKPDAKDLIKNIPGSEKDPLPDGTSFDYAENGEPNVNEAGKTTAKVKVTYPNGKTVIVEVPITVVGNVVPQKPGEDKPNVPSNYVKVTFVIDPHTGGKIADGETTIYYVNPDKEVTVPQPKTVAETGYEFEKWNPDTSTAKKYDKDTTVKGNFKKLEDIIPSTDENGKPNAKPEGYVTVRFLTNDNGSLEGETVYYVNPKAKITMKDIKAPTIIPNDDYLVANPEWRPDLTDDNSKIISDRWYLANYKAKVKNPTEFKITYISGNPEGGKVDPKSEVVKIDGGEIKGSTATPNECYKFVKWIDADGNKVSDSEYFVPTDRKEATYVAIFEKKQTTVLVPDPIPCPNPDKPEPKPEKPETDRTSGKDRIETGIEVSKKYFDKSKIVIIADEKDFPDSMTASVLSKILRAPILLTNTNKLDPRVAAEIKRLGAEDVIIVGGENSISEKVAKELANYDKDTVERLAGKDRYETSAEVARRVVGLTGQKRLRSNSKRRNLRRRPNNRSICSKRRIPNPTSKEK
;
A
#
# COMPACT_ATOMS: atom_id res chain seq x y z
N MET A 1 88.31 -90.74 50.09
CA MET A 1 89.29 -90.70 51.19
C MET A 1 88.81 -91.59 52.32
N TYR A 2 89.70 -92.34 52.98
CA TYR A 2 89.33 -93.17 54.14
C TYR A 2 89.87 -92.53 55.41
N VAL A 3 88.98 -92.26 56.38
CA VAL A 3 89.33 -91.71 57.70
C VAL A 3 88.80 -92.61 58.80
N ASN A 4 89.48 -92.66 59.95
CA ASN A 4 89.00 -93.46 61.08
C ASN A 4 87.79 -92.76 61.72
N PRO A 5 86.58 -93.35 61.70
CA PRO A 5 85.36 -92.68 62.13
C PRO A 5 85.35 -92.35 63.63
N ASN A 6 86.14 -93.04 64.46
CA ASN A 6 86.23 -92.80 65.90
C ASN A 6 87.26 -91.72 66.28
N LYS A 7 87.93 -91.09 65.32
CA LYS A 7 88.90 -90.01 65.55
C LYS A 7 88.54 -88.77 64.76
N ALA A 8 88.59 -87.62 65.43
CA ALA A 8 88.46 -86.35 64.76
C ALA A 8 89.70 -86.07 63.89
N VAL A 9 89.49 -85.71 62.63
CA VAL A 9 90.56 -85.42 61.64
C VAL A 9 90.28 -84.10 60.93
N VAL A 10 91.33 -83.46 60.43
CA VAL A 10 91.25 -82.25 59.58
C VAL A 10 91.48 -82.70 58.15
N LEU A 11 90.64 -82.24 57.22
CA LEU A 11 90.70 -82.64 55.81
C LEU A 11 91.30 -81.58 54.88
N LYS A 12 91.59 -80.38 55.38
CA LYS A 12 92.30 -79.31 54.63
C LYS A 12 93.63 -79.84 54.08
N GLY A 13 93.86 -79.63 52.78
CA GLY A 13 95.03 -80.15 52.06
C GLY A 13 94.81 -81.51 51.38
N PHE A 14 93.63 -82.11 51.57
CA PHE A 14 93.15 -83.28 50.83
C PHE A 14 91.91 -82.97 49.98
N ASP A 15 91.45 -81.71 49.99
CA ASP A 15 90.34 -81.24 49.18
C ASP A 15 90.72 -81.21 47.69
N PRO A 16 89.78 -81.54 46.80
CA PRO A 16 90.03 -81.43 45.37
C PRO A 16 90.15 -79.97 44.98
N GLU A 17 90.91 -79.70 43.92
CA GLU A 17 90.92 -78.39 43.28
C GLU A 17 89.54 -78.10 42.69
N VAL A 18 89.00 -76.93 42.98
CA VAL A 18 87.67 -76.51 42.53
C VAL A 18 87.81 -75.39 41.51
N THR A 19 87.30 -75.63 40.31
CA THR A 19 87.17 -74.61 39.27
C THR A 19 85.68 -74.30 39.10
N PRO A 20 85.17 -73.17 39.61
CA PRO A 20 83.77 -72.78 39.46
C PRO A 20 83.39 -72.56 37.98
N ASP A 21 82.13 -72.85 37.64
CA ASP A 21 81.56 -72.46 36.35
C ASP A 21 81.44 -70.92 36.25
N THR A 22 81.44 -70.39 35.02
CA THR A 22 81.28 -68.95 34.76
C THR A 22 80.04 -68.38 35.44
N GLY A 23 80.24 -67.37 36.29
CA GLY A 23 79.17 -66.75 37.07
C GLY A 23 79.04 -67.28 38.50
N TYR A 24 79.98 -68.11 38.95
CA TYR A 24 80.03 -68.61 40.32
C TYR A 24 81.40 -68.41 40.94
N ASP A 25 81.44 -68.07 42.22
CA ASP A 25 82.66 -68.09 43.04
C ASP A 25 82.58 -69.23 44.04
N PHE A 26 83.68 -69.96 44.25
CA PHE A 26 83.77 -70.95 45.31
C PHE A 26 83.61 -70.27 46.67
N ALA A 27 82.53 -70.61 47.39
CA ALA A 27 82.18 -70.04 48.67
C ALA A 27 82.75 -70.85 49.86
N GLY A 28 83.28 -72.04 49.58
CA GLY A 28 83.78 -72.98 50.59
C GLY A 28 83.11 -74.35 50.47
N TRP A 29 83.36 -75.19 51.46
CA TRP A 29 82.75 -76.52 51.57
C TRP A 29 81.55 -76.46 52.51
N ASP A 30 80.47 -77.18 52.19
CA ASP A 30 79.25 -77.25 53.03
C ASP A 30 79.53 -77.82 54.43
N THR A 31 80.60 -78.60 54.55
CA THR A 31 81.14 -79.12 55.79
C THR A 31 82.53 -78.53 56.02
N PRO A 32 82.84 -77.98 57.22
CA PRO A 32 84.10 -77.29 57.48
C PRO A 32 85.28 -78.26 57.53
N ILE A 33 85.96 -78.46 56.40
CA ILE A 33 87.11 -79.37 56.25
C ILE A 33 88.37 -78.91 57.00
N GLU A 34 88.43 -77.64 57.39
CA GLU A 34 89.58 -77.06 58.11
C GLU A 34 89.56 -77.37 59.61
N LYS A 35 88.41 -77.79 60.15
CA LYS A 35 88.23 -78.08 61.57
C LYS A 35 88.45 -79.57 61.83
N LYS A 36 88.98 -79.90 63.01
CA LYS A 36 89.20 -81.28 63.43
C LYS A 36 87.88 -81.87 63.93
N ILE A 37 87.17 -82.61 63.08
CA ILE A 37 85.86 -83.19 63.38
C ILE A 37 85.82 -84.69 63.07
N GLN A 38 84.90 -85.43 63.68
CA GLN A 38 84.64 -86.83 63.35
C GLN A 38 83.71 -86.90 62.14
N TYR A 39 83.98 -87.86 61.24
CA TYR A 39 83.19 -88.09 60.03
C TYR A 39 82.52 -89.46 60.09
N SER A 40 81.30 -89.54 59.59
CA SER A 40 80.54 -90.78 59.51
C SER A 40 80.80 -91.50 58.18
N LYS A 41 80.59 -92.82 58.19
CA LYS A 41 80.77 -93.62 56.98
C LYS A 41 79.73 -93.19 55.92
N GLY A 42 80.21 -92.67 54.80
CA GLY A 42 79.38 -92.26 53.67
C GLY A 42 79.13 -90.75 53.56
N ASP A 43 79.75 -89.92 54.41
CA ASP A 43 79.61 -88.46 54.32
C ASP A 43 80.02 -87.93 52.94
N VAL A 44 79.20 -87.02 52.40
CA VAL A 44 79.45 -86.31 51.15
C VAL A 44 79.59 -84.84 51.47
N ILE A 45 80.77 -84.28 51.24
CA ILE A 45 81.06 -82.86 51.40
C ILE A 45 80.97 -82.20 50.02
N LYS A 46 80.13 -81.19 49.88
CA LYS A 46 79.88 -80.49 48.61
C LYS A 46 80.53 -79.12 48.61
N ALA A 47 81.02 -78.71 47.45
CA ALA A 47 81.41 -77.33 47.22
C ALA A 47 80.17 -76.43 47.19
N LEU A 48 80.21 -75.32 47.91
CA LEU A 48 79.23 -74.25 47.87
C LEU A 48 79.74 -73.15 46.95
N TYR A 49 78.82 -72.47 46.26
CA TYR A 49 79.16 -71.38 45.35
C TYR A 49 78.22 -70.19 45.53
N ASN A 50 78.75 -68.99 45.34
CA ASN A 50 77.97 -67.76 45.28
C ASN A 50 77.76 -67.37 43.82
N GLU A 51 76.52 -67.11 43.41
CA GLU A 51 76.20 -66.64 42.06
C GLU A 51 76.56 -65.15 41.90
N LYS A 52 77.17 -64.81 40.76
CA LYS A 52 77.48 -63.44 40.34
C LYS A 52 76.37 -62.89 39.44
N GLY A 53 76.13 -61.58 39.53
CA GLY A 53 75.17 -60.89 38.68
C GLY A 53 75.50 -61.02 37.18
N ASP A 54 74.48 -60.91 36.33
CA ASP A 54 74.65 -61.08 34.87
C ASP A 54 75.27 -59.85 34.18
N VAL A 55 75.11 -58.67 34.78
CA VAL A 55 75.70 -57.39 34.35
C VAL A 55 76.32 -56.72 35.56
N ILE A 56 77.62 -56.53 35.54
CA ILE A 56 78.39 -55.99 36.65
C ILE A 56 79.13 -54.74 36.15
N PRO A 57 78.90 -53.54 36.71
CA PRO A 57 79.68 -52.37 36.34
C PRO A 57 81.15 -52.56 36.73
N GLN A 58 82.06 -52.06 35.89
CA GLN A 58 83.47 -51.99 36.27
C GLN A 58 83.65 -50.95 37.40
N GLU A 59 84.26 -51.38 38.50
CA GLU A 59 84.61 -50.54 39.64
C GLU A 59 86.11 -50.20 39.66
N LYS A 60 86.98 -51.11 39.19
CA LYS A 60 88.42 -50.88 39.14
C LYS A 60 88.90 -50.54 37.73
N PRO A 61 89.55 -49.38 37.50
CA PRO A 61 89.98 -48.95 36.18
C PRO A 61 90.94 -49.91 35.46
N ASP A 62 91.72 -50.71 36.21
CA ASP A 62 92.65 -51.72 35.66
C ASP A 62 91.95 -53.00 35.19
N GLY A 63 90.65 -53.14 35.47
CA GLY A 63 89.83 -54.30 35.11
C GLY A 63 90.14 -55.56 35.90
N SER A 64 90.88 -55.46 37.00
CA SER A 64 91.21 -56.59 37.88
C SER A 64 90.00 -57.18 38.60
N ASP A 65 88.86 -56.50 38.57
CA ASP A 65 87.56 -56.94 39.08
C ASP A 65 86.72 -57.71 38.05
N LYS A 66 87.18 -57.87 36.80
CA LYS A 66 86.50 -58.68 35.78
C LYS A 66 86.36 -60.14 36.25
N PRO A 67 85.12 -60.66 36.42
CA PRO A 67 84.94 -62.07 36.76
C PRO A 67 85.45 -62.98 35.65
N ALA A 68 86.03 -64.12 36.02
CA ALA A 68 86.48 -65.11 35.06
C ALA A 68 85.32 -65.57 34.15
N GLY A 69 85.56 -65.62 32.84
CA GLY A 69 84.59 -66.05 31.84
C GLY A 69 83.55 -64.98 31.44
N TYR A 70 83.54 -63.79 32.04
CA TYR A 70 82.69 -62.68 31.60
C TYR A 70 83.31 -61.97 30.40
N ILE A 71 82.47 -61.29 29.61
CA ILE A 71 82.88 -60.44 28.49
C ILE A 71 82.69 -58.97 28.84
N THR A 72 83.44 -58.09 28.19
CA THR A 72 83.44 -56.65 28.46
C THR A 72 82.56 -55.93 27.44
N VAL A 73 81.61 -55.13 27.91
CA VAL A 73 80.84 -54.19 27.09
C VAL A 73 81.29 -52.77 27.42
N THR A 74 81.75 -52.04 26.41
CA THR A 74 82.29 -50.68 26.55
C THR A 74 81.49 -49.69 25.72
N PHE A 75 80.97 -48.64 26.36
CA PHE A 75 80.37 -47.49 25.71
C PHE A 75 81.42 -46.49 25.26
N ASP A 76 81.29 -46.04 24.01
CA ASP A 76 82.15 -45.03 23.41
C ASP A 76 81.34 -43.79 23.04
N LYS A 77 81.92 -42.63 23.33
CA LYS A 77 81.26 -41.34 23.16
C LYS A 77 81.07 -40.95 21.69
N GLY A 78 81.72 -41.65 20.75
CA GLY A 78 81.79 -41.24 19.35
C GLY A 78 82.63 -39.97 19.16
N THR A 79 82.49 -39.32 18.00
CA THR A 79 83.29 -38.14 17.66
C THR A 79 82.71 -36.81 18.16
N ASN A 80 81.40 -36.74 18.42
CA ASN A 80 80.67 -35.47 18.60
C ASN A 80 79.91 -35.38 19.94
N GLY A 81 80.46 -35.95 21.01
CA GLY A 81 79.91 -35.76 22.36
C GLY A 81 80.78 -36.32 23.48
N GLU A 82 80.22 -36.28 24.68
CA GLU A 82 80.79 -36.80 25.92
C GLU A 82 79.80 -37.75 26.61
N LEU A 83 80.32 -38.69 27.39
CA LEU A 83 79.51 -39.62 28.18
C LEU A 83 79.67 -39.30 29.67
N GLU A 84 78.55 -39.28 30.39
CA GLU A 84 78.49 -39.11 31.84
C GLU A 84 77.92 -40.38 32.47
N GLY A 85 78.66 -40.96 33.42
CA GLY A 85 78.29 -42.20 34.12
C GLY A 85 79.23 -43.37 33.81
N LYS A 86 78.77 -44.59 34.14
CA LYS A 86 79.54 -45.83 33.95
C LYS A 86 79.54 -46.22 32.47
N THR A 87 80.73 -46.45 31.92
CA THR A 87 80.92 -46.76 30.48
C THR A 87 81.39 -48.19 30.23
N VAL A 88 81.74 -48.96 31.26
CA VAL A 88 82.23 -50.34 31.09
C VAL A 88 81.49 -51.28 32.03
N TYR A 89 81.03 -52.40 31.47
CA TYR A 89 80.30 -53.45 32.19
C TYR A 89 80.84 -54.83 31.83
N TYR A 90 80.89 -55.73 32.80
CA TYR A 90 81.16 -57.15 32.62
C TYR A 90 79.84 -57.90 32.52
N VAL A 91 79.67 -58.64 31.43
CA VAL A 91 78.43 -59.34 31.10
C VAL A 91 78.66 -60.84 31.04
N LYS A 92 77.71 -61.62 31.57
CA LYS A 92 77.71 -63.08 31.45
C LYS A 92 77.44 -63.48 29.98
N PRO A 93 78.33 -64.23 29.32
CA PRO A 93 78.17 -64.56 27.91
C PRO A 93 76.99 -65.51 27.66
N ASN A 94 76.44 -65.48 26.44
CA ASN A 94 75.35 -66.37 25.99
C ASN A 94 74.03 -66.26 26.76
N LYS A 95 73.86 -65.22 27.58
CA LYS A 95 72.61 -64.84 28.22
C LYS A 95 72.18 -63.47 27.70
N GLU A 96 70.90 -63.31 27.39
CA GLU A 96 70.35 -62.02 27.02
C GLU A 96 70.29 -61.11 28.25
N VAL A 97 70.88 -59.93 28.13
CA VAL A 97 70.90 -58.92 29.18
C VAL A 97 70.76 -57.53 28.58
N THR A 98 70.31 -56.57 29.39
CA THR A 98 70.30 -55.15 29.05
C THR A 98 71.41 -54.43 29.81
N VAL A 99 72.28 -53.72 29.09
CA VAL A 99 73.34 -52.92 29.72
C VAL A 99 72.85 -51.48 29.95
N PRO A 100 72.95 -50.91 31.17
CA PRO A 100 72.55 -49.53 31.42
C PRO A 100 73.41 -48.53 30.65
N ALA A 101 72.79 -47.71 29.79
CA ALA A 101 73.51 -46.72 29.01
C ALA A 101 73.88 -45.48 29.84
N PRO A 102 75.09 -44.89 29.61
CA PRO A 102 75.46 -43.61 30.18
C PRO A 102 74.65 -42.47 29.54
N LYS A 103 74.63 -41.31 30.22
CA LYS A 103 74.01 -40.10 29.68
C LYS A 103 74.92 -39.50 28.60
N VAL A 104 74.36 -39.19 27.44
CA VAL A 104 75.09 -38.56 26.33
C VAL A 104 74.92 -37.05 26.41
N LYS A 105 76.04 -36.32 26.38
CA LYS A 105 76.08 -34.87 26.21
C LYS A 105 76.68 -34.53 24.83
N PRO A 106 75.84 -34.21 23.82
CA PRO A 106 76.33 -33.85 22.49
C PRO A 106 77.20 -32.58 22.49
N ALA A 107 78.12 -32.50 21.54
CA ALA A 107 78.87 -31.27 21.25
C ALA A 107 77.99 -30.22 20.55
N VAL A 108 78.34 -28.95 20.64
CA VAL A 108 77.56 -27.84 20.07
C VAL A 108 77.36 -28.01 18.56
N GLY A 109 76.09 -28.00 18.14
CA GLY A 109 75.69 -28.24 16.75
C GLY A 109 75.44 -29.71 16.40
N TYR A 110 75.36 -30.59 17.40
CA TYR A 110 75.01 -31.99 17.24
C TYR A 110 73.89 -32.39 18.21
N GLU A 111 73.09 -33.36 17.80
CA GLU A 111 72.07 -34.01 18.63
C GLU A 111 72.37 -35.51 18.71
N PHE A 112 72.21 -36.11 19.89
CA PHE A 112 72.34 -37.56 20.04
C PHE A 112 71.25 -38.26 19.21
N SER A 113 71.68 -39.10 18.29
CA SER A 113 70.80 -39.83 17.38
C SER A 113 70.33 -41.13 18.02
N LYS A 114 71.28 -42.01 18.34
CA LYS A 114 71.09 -43.36 18.87
C LYS A 114 72.42 -43.98 19.23
N TRP A 115 72.38 -45.16 19.85
CA TRP A 115 73.53 -46.06 19.93
C TRP A 115 73.64 -46.89 18.63
N ASP A 116 74.85 -47.18 18.18
CA ASP A 116 75.12 -47.96 16.96
C ASP A 116 74.65 -49.43 17.07
N LYS A 117 74.53 -49.94 18.29
CA LYS A 117 74.10 -51.29 18.62
C LYS A 117 72.99 -51.28 19.68
N GLU A 118 72.16 -52.32 19.65
CA GLU A 118 71.12 -52.54 20.65
C GLU A 118 71.71 -52.74 22.05
N LEU A 119 71.08 -52.10 23.04
CA LEU A 119 71.51 -52.19 24.45
C LEU A 119 71.08 -53.51 25.13
N THR A 120 70.05 -54.15 24.57
CA THR A 120 69.55 -55.45 25.01
C THR A 120 69.87 -56.49 23.95
N GLN A 121 70.81 -57.38 24.25
CA GLN A 121 71.19 -58.46 23.34
C GLN A 121 71.90 -59.59 24.09
N THR A 122 72.09 -60.72 23.40
CA THR A 122 72.96 -61.81 23.87
C THR A 122 74.39 -61.53 23.43
N PHE A 123 75.24 -61.11 24.37
CA PHE A 123 76.64 -60.83 24.09
C PHE A 123 77.45 -62.13 24.07
N LYS A 124 78.26 -62.33 23.02
CA LYS A 124 79.11 -63.52 22.83
C LYS A 124 80.62 -63.22 22.87
N GLU A 125 80.97 -61.96 22.68
CA GLU A 125 82.35 -61.45 22.66
C GLU A 125 82.37 -60.03 23.22
N ASP A 126 83.57 -59.53 23.54
CA ASP A 126 83.76 -58.16 24.01
C ASP A 126 83.19 -57.17 22.97
N THR A 127 82.29 -56.29 23.40
CA THR A 127 81.47 -55.47 22.51
C THR A 127 81.63 -53.99 22.83
N LYS A 128 81.98 -53.20 21.81
CA LYS A 128 81.95 -51.73 21.88
C LYS A 128 80.63 -51.19 21.31
N ILE A 129 79.94 -50.32 22.04
CA ILE A 129 78.70 -49.64 21.65
C ILE A 129 78.99 -48.13 21.58
N THR A 130 78.77 -47.50 20.42
CA THR A 130 79.19 -46.12 20.12
C THR A 130 77.99 -45.20 19.93
N ALA A 131 78.04 -43.98 20.50
CA ALA A 131 77.01 -42.98 20.28
C ALA A 131 77.10 -42.36 18.86
N GLU A 132 75.97 -42.29 18.16
CA GLU A 132 75.82 -41.63 16.86
C GLU A 132 75.11 -40.28 17.01
N TYR A 133 75.41 -39.33 16.13
CA TYR A 133 74.91 -37.96 16.20
C TYR A 133 74.37 -37.46 14.86
N LYS A 134 73.42 -36.53 14.90
CA LYS A 134 72.93 -35.76 13.75
C LYS A 134 73.48 -34.33 13.83
N THR A 135 73.83 -33.74 12.69
CA THR A 135 74.22 -32.33 12.61
C THR A 135 72.99 -31.43 12.70
N LEU A 136 73.06 -30.39 13.54
CA LEU A 136 72.05 -29.35 13.65
C LEU A 136 72.42 -28.15 12.76
N GLU A 137 71.40 -27.50 12.19
CA GLU A 137 71.58 -26.28 11.40
C GLU A 137 72.02 -25.09 12.27
N ASN A 138 72.61 -24.07 11.66
CA ASN A 138 73.06 -22.88 12.40
C ASN A 138 71.90 -21.97 12.86
N ILE A 139 70.75 -22.06 12.20
CA ILE A 139 69.52 -21.30 12.49
C ILE A 139 68.39 -22.32 12.56
N ILE A 140 67.74 -22.43 13.73
CA ILE A 140 66.68 -23.41 13.96
C ILE A 140 65.43 -22.66 14.42
N PRO A 141 64.27 -22.81 13.76
CA PRO A 141 63.03 -22.19 14.21
C PRO A 141 62.57 -22.83 15.52
N GLN A 142 62.16 -22.02 16.49
CA GLN A 142 61.53 -22.52 17.72
C GLN A 142 60.18 -23.19 17.38
N LYS A 143 59.98 -24.41 17.86
CA LYS A 143 58.74 -25.18 17.72
C LYS A 143 57.91 -25.14 19.00
N ASN A 144 58.55 -25.25 20.16
CA ASN A 144 57.86 -25.28 21.45
C ASN A 144 57.90 -23.89 22.10
N THR A 145 56.74 -23.33 22.43
CA THR A 145 56.64 -21.97 23.01
C THR A 145 57.29 -21.82 24.39
N ASP A 146 57.51 -22.92 25.11
CA ASP A 146 58.19 -22.94 26.41
C ASP A 146 59.73 -22.97 26.32
N GLY A 147 60.27 -23.09 25.11
CA GLY A 147 61.71 -23.11 24.87
C GLY A 147 62.39 -24.46 25.12
N SER A 148 61.63 -25.51 25.41
CA SER A 148 62.15 -26.85 25.76
C SER A 148 62.95 -27.53 24.64
N ASP A 149 62.82 -27.04 23.41
CA ASP A 149 63.49 -27.53 22.21
C ASP A 149 64.79 -26.77 21.88
N LYS A 150 65.23 -25.83 22.73
CA LYS A 150 66.50 -25.10 22.56
C LYS A 150 67.71 -26.04 22.72
N PRO A 151 68.54 -26.24 21.68
CA PRO A 151 69.75 -27.05 21.81
C PRO A 151 70.83 -26.36 22.66
N ASP A 152 71.63 -27.15 23.37
CA ASP A 152 72.78 -26.65 24.12
C ASP A 152 73.78 -25.92 23.19
N GLY A 153 74.22 -24.73 23.60
CA GLY A 153 75.17 -23.91 22.83
C GLY A 153 74.54 -23.07 21.71
N TYR A 154 73.22 -22.89 21.71
CA TYR A 154 72.50 -21.94 20.88
C TYR A 154 71.98 -20.77 21.73
N VAL A 155 71.86 -19.59 21.13
CA VAL A 155 71.23 -18.39 21.71
C VAL A 155 69.90 -18.10 21.04
N THR A 156 69.01 -17.41 21.74
CA THR A 156 67.66 -17.10 21.25
C THR A 156 67.65 -15.74 20.58
N VAL A 157 67.21 -15.68 19.32
CA VAL A 157 66.95 -14.43 18.61
C VAL A 157 65.45 -14.24 18.44
N THR A 158 64.93 -13.12 18.94
CA THR A 158 63.50 -12.81 18.94
C THR A 158 63.21 -11.59 18.06
N PHE A 159 62.23 -11.74 17.16
CA PHE A 159 61.70 -10.68 16.33
C PHE A 159 60.37 -10.17 16.93
N LYS A 160 60.25 -8.87 17.11
CA LYS A 160 59.06 -8.18 17.65
C LYS A 160 58.62 -7.08 16.70
N SER A 161 57.36 -6.67 16.77
CA SER A 161 56.89 -5.42 16.17
C SER A 161 56.85 -4.29 17.22
N ASP A 162 56.83 -3.05 16.74
CA ASP A 162 56.39 -1.92 17.56
C ASP A 162 54.85 -1.95 17.77
N ALA A 163 54.30 -0.91 18.41
CA ALA A 163 52.86 -0.81 18.68
C ALA A 163 51.99 -0.59 17.41
N ASN A 164 52.60 -0.40 16.24
CA ASN A 164 51.92 0.01 15.01
C ASN A 164 51.59 -1.15 14.07
N GLY A 165 51.83 -2.39 14.51
CA GLY A 165 51.43 -3.59 13.79
C GLY A 165 51.79 -4.86 14.54
N THR A 166 51.59 -6.00 13.89
CA THR A 166 51.89 -7.33 14.44
C THR A 166 52.76 -8.13 13.47
N LEU A 167 53.48 -9.13 14.01
CA LEU A 167 54.24 -10.09 13.22
C LEU A 167 53.49 -11.42 13.16
N SER A 168 53.69 -12.17 12.08
CA SER A 168 53.13 -13.50 11.87
C SER A 168 54.17 -14.46 11.30
N GLY A 169 53.98 -15.76 11.54
CA GLY A 169 54.96 -16.80 11.25
C GLY A 169 55.91 -17.04 12.41
N THR A 170 57.08 -17.61 12.12
CA THR A 170 58.10 -17.88 13.14
C THR A 170 58.85 -16.60 13.48
N THR A 171 58.76 -16.16 14.74
CA THR A 171 59.42 -14.94 15.22
C THR A 171 60.55 -15.22 16.21
N VAL A 172 60.81 -16.49 16.54
CA VAL A 172 61.86 -16.88 17.47
C VAL A 172 62.69 -17.99 16.86
N TYR A 173 64.01 -17.81 16.90
CA TYR A 173 64.98 -18.72 16.32
C TYR A 173 66.10 -19.01 17.32
N TYR A 174 66.57 -20.25 17.34
CA TYR A 174 67.80 -20.64 18.01
C TYR A 174 68.95 -20.53 17.02
N VAL A 175 69.96 -19.74 17.38
CA VAL A 175 71.12 -19.46 16.54
C VAL A 175 72.36 -20.02 17.21
N LYS A 176 73.16 -20.77 16.46
CA LYS A 176 74.38 -21.41 16.98
C LYS A 176 75.36 -20.34 17.48
N SER A 177 75.75 -20.43 18.75
CA SER A 177 76.60 -19.42 19.37
C SER A 177 77.96 -19.32 18.70
N ASN A 178 78.53 -18.12 18.65
CA ASN A 178 79.85 -17.80 18.11
C ASN A 178 80.09 -18.20 16.63
N THR A 179 79.03 -18.58 15.92
CA THR A 179 79.07 -18.84 14.46
C THR A 179 78.52 -17.61 13.75
N GLU A 180 79.16 -17.19 12.66
CA GLU A 180 78.68 -16.08 11.86
C GLU A 180 77.45 -16.53 11.07
N VAL A 181 76.34 -15.82 11.24
CA VAL A 181 75.04 -16.13 10.65
C VAL A 181 74.37 -14.87 10.15
N ASP A 182 73.70 -14.99 9.01
CA ASP A 182 72.87 -13.94 8.41
C ASP A 182 71.40 -14.29 8.61
N LEU A 183 70.66 -13.40 9.29
CA LEU A 183 69.23 -13.56 9.56
C LEU A 183 68.35 -12.77 8.59
N THR A 184 68.90 -12.17 7.53
CA THR A 184 68.15 -11.33 6.58
C THR A 184 66.99 -12.09 5.95
N SER A 185 67.26 -13.26 5.35
CA SER A 185 66.22 -14.12 4.75
C SER A 185 65.19 -14.59 5.78
N THR A 186 65.62 -14.77 7.03
CA THR A 186 64.75 -15.17 8.13
C THR A 186 63.78 -14.05 8.48
N ALA A 187 64.26 -12.81 8.57
CA ALA A 187 63.46 -11.64 8.89
C ALA A 187 62.56 -11.17 7.73
N ASP A 188 63.00 -11.38 6.49
CA ASP A 188 62.19 -11.12 5.30
C ASP A 188 61.00 -12.07 5.20
N ALA A 189 61.17 -13.34 5.63
CA ALA A 189 60.10 -14.33 5.66
C ALA A 189 59.03 -14.09 6.74
N ILE A 190 59.28 -13.20 7.72
CA ILE A 190 58.30 -12.84 8.74
C ILE A 190 57.22 -11.96 8.13
N GLY A 191 55.96 -12.39 8.19
CA GLY A 191 54.82 -11.61 7.72
C GLY A 191 54.57 -10.41 8.63
N LYS A 192 54.52 -9.20 8.07
CA LYS A 192 54.34 -7.95 8.81
C LYS A 192 52.93 -7.43 8.53
N ASN A 193 52.12 -7.34 9.57
CA ASN A 193 50.71 -6.96 9.47
C ASN A 193 50.55 -5.55 10.09
N PRO A 194 50.63 -4.47 9.29
CA PRO A 194 50.50 -3.11 9.80
C PRO A 194 49.08 -2.83 10.33
N ASN A 195 48.98 -1.99 11.36
CA ASN A 195 47.70 -1.41 11.76
C ASN A 195 47.26 -0.35 10.73
N VAL A 196 45.96 -0.04 10.69
CA VAL A 196 45.42 1.03 9.81
C VAL A 196 46.14 2.36 10.09
N GLY A 197 46.70 2.96 9.03
CA GLY A 197 47.51 4.18 9.11
C GLY A 197 49.03 3.93 9.03
N TYR A 198 49.45 2.67 8.83
CA TYR A 198 50.86 2.30 8.72
C TYR A 198 51.08 1.35 7.55
N THR A 199 52.35 1.21 7.12
CA THR A 199 52.76 0.28 6.07
C THR A 199 54.06 -0.43 6.44
N GLU A 200 54.24 -1.64 5.93
CA GLU A 200 55.52 -2.36 5.96
C GLU A 200 56.52 -1.79 4.95
N ASP A 201 56.04 -1.18 3.86
CA ASP A 201 56.87 -0.62 2.80
C ASP A 201 57.69 0.58 3.31
N GLY A 202 59.01 0.39 3.38
CA GLY A 202 59.93 1.36 3.98
C GLY A 202 59.98 1.32 5.51
N GLY A 203 59.37 0.32 6.15
CA GLY A 203 59.63 -0.04 7.54
C GLY A 203 61.05 -0.59 7.73
N THR A 204 61.57 -0.57 8.95
CA THR A 204 62.96 -0.96 9.24
C THR A 204 63.08 -1.79 10.51
N TRP A 205 64.04 -2.71 10.54
CA TRP A 205 64.43 -3.42 11.77
C TRP A 205 65.35 -2.56 12.62
N THR A 206 65.10 -2.54 13.94
CA THR A 206 65.95 -1.90 14.93
C THR A 206 66.37 -2.92 16.00
N PRO A 207 67.67 -3.17 16.20
CA PRO A 207 68.80 -2.72 15.38
C PRO A 207 68.73 -3.26 13.93
N ALA A 208 69.55 -2.74 13.02
CA ALA A 208 69.63 -3.25 11.65
C ALA A 208 70.12 -4.71 11.64
N ILE A 209 69.60 -5.52 10.71
CA ILE A 209 69.98 -6.92 10.56
C ILE A 209 71.21 -7.00 9.68
N GLU A 210 72.27 -7.60 10.21
CA GLU A 210 73.56 -7.75 9.57
C GLU A 210 74.12 -9.14 9.91
N SER A 211 74.96 -9.69 9.04
CA SER A 211 75.71 -10.92 9.32
C SER A 211 76.65 -10.68 10.51
N LYS A 212 76.45 -11.44 11.59
CA LYS A 212 77.28 -11.32 12.79
C LYS A 212 77.30 -12.61 13.59
N ARG A 213 78.17 -12.65 14.61
CA ARG A 213 78.20 -13.72 15.62
C ARG A 213 77.29 -13.34 16.78
N TYR A 214 76.58 -14.33 17.31
CA TYR A 214 75.74 -14.19 18.48
C TYR A 214 76.36 -14.94 19.66
N ASP A 215 76.64 -14.23 20.75
CA ASP A 215 77.19 -14.75 22.01
C ASP A 215 76.19 -14.68 23.17
N ALA A 216 75.11 -13.92 23.01
CA ALA A 216 73.96 -13.85 23.90
C ALA A 216 72.65 -13.77 23.11
N ASP A 217 71.52 -13.88 23.82
CA ASP A 217 70.20 -13.68 23.24
C ASP A 217 70.05 -12.26 22.66
N ALA A 218 69.35 -12.12 21.54
CA ALA A 218 69.19 -10.86 20.83
C ALA A 218 67.73 -10.59 20.44
N GLU A 219 67.37 -9.31 20.36
CA GLU A 219 66.03 -8.90 19.94
C GLU A 219 66.09 -7.88 18.80
N TYR A 220 65.17 -8.02 17.84
CA TYR A 220 64.98 -7.14 16.70
C TYR A 220 63.55 -6.64 16.69
N THR A 221 63.34 -5.32 16.60
CA THR A 221 62.00 -4.73 16.53
C THR A 221 61.76 -4.13 15.14
N PHE A 222 60.72 -4.59 14.45
CA PHE A 222 60.29 -3.98 13.19
C PHE A 222 59.47 -2.73 13.48
N LYS A 223 59.88 -1.60 12.92
CA LYS A 223 59.19 -0.31 12.99
C LYS A 223 58.42 -0.07 11.70
N PHE A 224 57.09 -0.04 11.79
CA PHE A 224 56.23 0.29 10.65
C PHE A 224 56.30 1.78 10.32
N LYS A 225 56.19 2.11 9.04
CA LYS A 225 56.20 3.51 8.57
C LYS A 225 54.77 4.08 8.63
N PRO A 226 54.56 5.29 9.17
CA PRO A 226 53.24 5.94 9.14
C PRO A 226 52.84 6.34 7.71
N LEU A 227 51.56 6.21 7.40
CA LEU A 227 50.92 6.67 6.16
C LEU A 227 50.20 8.02 6.39
N ASP A 228 49.99 8.77 5.32
CA ASP A 228 49.19 9.99 5.36
C ASP A 228 47.72 9.67 5.64
N ASP A 229 47.04 10.50 6.44
CA ASP A 229 45.63 10.27 6.80
C ASP A 229 44.67 10.55 5.63
N VAL A 230 45.11 11.30 4.61
CA VAL A 230 44.36 11.60 3.38
C VAL A 230 45.28 11.43 2.18
N ILE A 231 44.99 10.45 1.34
CA ILE A 231 45.77 10.11 0.16
C ILE A 231 44.88 10.32 -1.08
N PRO A 232 45.22 11.26 -1.99
CA PRO A 232 44.49 11.40 -3.24
C PRO A 232 44.70 10.16 -4.12
N LYS A 233 43.62 9.64 -4.71
CA LYS A 233 43.69 8.55 -5.69
C LYS A 233 44.23 9.09 -7.02
N THR A 234 45.31 8.50 -7.53
CA THR A 234 45.97 8.97 -8.77
C THR A 234 45.85 8.00 -9.95
N LYS A 235 45.58 6.72 -9.68
CA LYS A 235 45.30 5.69 -10.70
C LYS A 235 43.80 5.47 -10.89
N ASP A 236 43.40 4.86 -12.01
CA ASP A 236 41.99 4.57 -12.30
C ASP A 236 41.41 3.46 -11.40
N ASP A 237 42.24 2.53 -10.95
CA ASP A 237 41.86 1.44 -10.04
C ASP A 237 42.10 1.80 -8.55
N ASP A 238 41.61 0.93 -7.65
CA ASP A 238 41.80 1.12 -6.20
C ASP A 238 43.11 0.45 -5.71
N SER A 239 44.10 0.20 -6.59
CA SER A 239 45.37 -0.46 -6.21
C SER A 239 46.21 0.35 -5.23
N GLU A 240 46.02 1.67 -5.20
CA GLU A 240 46.70 2.59 -4.29
C GLU A 240 45.98 2.74 -2.94
N ARG A 241 44.84 2.07 -2.74
CA ARG A 241 44.07 2.11 -1.50
C ARG A 241 44.83 1.36 -0.41
N PRO A 242 45.31 2.02 0.66
CA PRO A 242 45.88 1.29 1.79
C PRO A 242 44.81 0.42 2.46
N GLU A 243 45.23 -0.72 2.99
CA GLU A 243 44.33 -1.62 3.69
C GLU A 243 43.67 -0.91 4.89
N GLY A 244 42.35 -1.06 5.02
CA GLY A 244 41.55 -0.41 6.06
C GLY A 244 41.19 1.06 5.82
N TYR A 245 41.71 1.75 4.80
CA TYR A 245 41.27 3.11 4.45
C TYR A 245 39.89 3.08 3.78
N VAL A 246 39.11 4.16 3.91
CA VAL A 246 37.81 4.33 3.23
C VAL A 246 37.92 5.27 2.04
N LYS A 247 37.00 5.16 1.09
CA LYS A 247 36.97 6.00 -0.12
C LYS A 247 36.03 7.19 0.04
N VAL A 248 36.54 8.41 -0.09
CA VAL A 248 35.74 9.64 -0.15
C VAL A 248 35.77 10.21 -1.57
N THR A 249 34.62 10.26 -2.23
CA THR A 249 34.47 10.77 -3.60
C THR A 249 33.79 12.13 -3.58
N LEU A 250 34.48 13.14 -4.08
CA LEU A 250 33.94 14.47 -4.33
C LEU A 250 33.41 14.53 -5.75
N ILE A 251 32.11 14.80 -5.89
CA ILE A 251 31.36 14.76 -7.14
C ILE A 251 30.97 16.20 -7.50
N PRO A 252 31.62 16.83 -8.50
CA PRO A 252 31.14 18.08 -9.06
C PRO A 252 29.78 17.90 -9.74
N THR A 253 29.08 19.01 -9.99
CA THR A 253 27.85 18.99 -10.82
C THR A 253 28.15 19.55 -12.21
N ASP A 254 27.19 19.48 -13.11
CA ASP A 254 27.23 20.14 -14.43
C ASP A 254 27.40 21.68 -14.35
N LYS A 255 27.28 22.26 -13.16
CA LYS A 255 27.53 23.68 -12.84
C LYS A 255 29.00 24.00 -12.53
N ALA A 256 29.87 23.00 -12.40
CA ALA A 256 31.30 23.20 -12.20
C ALA A 256 32.02 23.48 -13.53
N THR A 257 33.18 24.13 -13.49
CA THR A 257 34.11 24.20 -14.64
C THR A 257 34.83 22.86 -14.86
N ASP A 258 35.22 22.21 -13.76
CA ASP A 258 35.79 20.86 -13.72
C ASP A 258 34.74 19.87 -13.24
N ILE A 259 34.33 18.96 -14.13
CA ILE A 259 33.30 17.95 -13.87
C ILE A 259 33.88 16.60 -13.39
N ALA A 260 35.21 16.49 -13.26
CA ALA A 260 35.85 15.25 -12.88
C ALA A 260 35.69 14.96 -11.38
N ASN A 261 35.27 13.74 -11.05
CA ASN A 261 35.24 13.28 -9.67
C ASN A 261 36.67 13.24 -9.10
N LYS A 262 36.82 13.70 -7.86
CA LYS A 262 38.08 13.60 -7.13
C LYS A 262 37.92 12.61 -6.00
N VAL A 263 38.81 11.64 -5.92
CA VAL A 263 38.70 10.53 -4.98
C VAL A 263 39.87 10.58 -4.02
N TYR A 264 39.59 10.36 -2.74
CA TYR A 264 40.56 10.32 -1.66
C TYR A 264 40.41 9.01 -0.88
N PHE A 265 41.51 8.38 -0.53
CA PHE A 265 41.55 7.33 0.49
C PHE A 265 41.84 7.98 1.83
N VAL A 266 41.01 7.70 2.83
CA VAL A 266 41.04 8.38 4.12
C VAL A 266 41.15 7.38 5.26
N ASN A 267 41.95 7.71 6.26
CA ASN A 267 42.07 6.95 7.49
C ASN A 267 40.78 7.05 8.32
N PRO A 268 40.02 5.95 8.52
CA PRO A 268 38.74 6.00 9.24
C PRO A 268 38.86 6.25 10.74
N ASN A 269 40.06 6.13 11.31
CA ASN A 269 40.31 6.29 12.75
C ASN A 269 40.72 7.72 13.13
N LYS A 270 40.77 8.66 12.17
CA LYS A 270 41.21 10.04 12.37
C LYS A 270 40.18 11.02 11.81
N GLU A 271 40.04 12.15 12.48
CA GLU A 271 39.38 13.31 11.90
C GLU A 271 40.34 13.98 10.93
N VAL A 272 39.91 14.13 9.68
CA VAL A 272 40.71 14.73 8.61
C VAL A 272 39.99 15.92 7.98
N THR A 273 40.74 16.73 7.24
CA THR A 273 40.18 17.83 6.42
C THR A 273 40.57 17.62 4.97
N ILE A 274 39.58 17.45 4.08
CA ILE A 274 39.80 17.42 2.64
C ILE A 274 39.48 18.80 2.08
N THR A 275 40.50 19.47 1.53
CA THR A 275 40.35 20.78 0.87
C THR A 275 40.29 20.57 -0.63
N ASN A 276 39.08 20.63 -1.20
CA ASN A 276 38.88 20.71 -2.63
C ASN A 276 37.65 21.56 -2.89
N LYS A 277 37.81 22.65 -3.63
CA LYS A 277 36.71 23.57 -3.95
C LYS A 277 36.55 23.62 -5.46
N PRO A 278 35.44 23.13 -6.03
CA PRO A 278 35.20 23.24 -7.46
C PRO A 278 34.80 24.67 -7.79
N GLU A 279 35.34 25.19 -8.88
CA GLU A 279 34.91 26.48 -9.43
C GLU A 279 33.59 26.28 -10.18
N GLY A 280 32.65 27.21 -10.01
CA GLY A 280 31.42 27.20 -10.79
C GLY A 280 31.63 27.85 -12.15
N LYS A 281 31.00 27.30 -13.19
CA LYS A 281 31.08 27.83 -14.55
C LYS A 281 30.23 29.09 -14.71
N THR A 282 30.54 29.86 -15.75
CA THR A 282 29.62 30.87 -16.28
C THR A 282 29.09 30.36 -17.61
N GLU A 283 27.78 30.38 -17.79
CA GLU A 283 27.15 30.03 -19.06
C GLU A 283 26.13 31.09 -19.48
N THR A 284 26.05 31.31 -20.80
CA THR A 284 25.10 32.26 -21.38
C THR A 284 23.92 31.47 -21.93
N ILE A 285 22.76 31.64 -21.30
CA ILE A 285 21.49 31.06 -21.78
C ILE A 285 20.59 32.24 -22.13
N ASP A 286 20.10 32.28 -23.37
CA ASP A 286 19.20 33.32 -23.89
C ASP A 286 19.71 34.78 -23.76
N GLY A 287 21.03 34.96 -23.78
CA GLY A 287 21.68 36.29 -23.67
C GLY A 287 21.87 36.77 -22.22
N ILE A 288 21.57 35.92 -21.23
CA ILE A 288 21.76 36.20 -19.81
C ILE A 288 22.94 35.37 -19.30
N ASN A 289 23.89 36.03 -18.63
CA ASN A 289 25.04 35.37 -18.04
C ASN A 289 24.67 34.83 -16.65
N TYR A 290 24.68 33.49 -16.53
CA TYR A 290 24.51 32.77 -15.27
C TYR A 290 25.88 32.39 -14.74
N THR A 291 26.24 32.93 -13.59
CA THR A 291 27.46 32.54 -12.86
C THR A 291 27.07 31.66 -11.68
N TYR A 292 27.53 30.41 -11.67
CA TYR A 292 27.31 29.50 -10.54
C TYR A 292 28.38 29.73 -9.48
N ILE A 293 27.97 30.00 -8.24
CA ILE A 293 28.86 30.22 -7.10
C ILE A 293 28.75 29.02 -6.17
N PHE A 294 29.87 28.33 -5.92
CA PHE A 294 29.92 27.22 -4.97
C PHE A 294 29.48 27.67 -3.57
N THR A 295 28.67 26.84 -2.92
CA THR A 295 28.04 27.13 -1.60
C THR A 295 28.35 26.13 -0.51
N GLY A 296 28.97 24.99 -0.86
CA GLY A 296 29.28 23.93 0.09
C GLY A 296 29.11 22.54 -0.51
N TRP A 297 29.16 21.55 0.36
CA TRP A 297 29.18 20.13 0.03
C TRP A 297 28.02 19.40 0.70
N THR A 298 27.37 18.47 -0.01
CA THR A 298 26.31 17.62 0.56
C THR A 298 26.61 16.14 0.36
N VAL A 299 26.35 15.31 1.37
CA VAL A 299 26.52 13.84 1.25
C VAL A 299 25.40 13.26 0.39
N THR A 300 25.77 12.58 -0.68
CA THR A 300 24.83 11.87 -1.58
C THR A 300 24.81 10.36 -1.31
N LYS A 301 25.81 9.83 -0.62
CA LYS A 301 25.86 8.43 -0.15
C LYS A 301 26.77 8.31 1.08
N GLY A 302 26.24 7.81 2.20
CA GLY A 302 26.95 7.75 3.48
C GLY A 302 26.02 8.05 4.66
N THR A 303 26.55 8.07 5.89
CA THR A 303 25.73 8.11 7.12
C THR A 303 25.77 9.41 7.93
N ILE A 304 26.62 10.43 7.69
CA ILE A 304 26.63 11.69 8.49
C ILE A 304 27.08 12.96 7.71
N ALA A 305 26.41 14.09 8.01
CA ALA A 305 26.68 15.55 7.85
C ALA A 305 26.78 16.22 6.46
N SER A 306 26.13 17.39 6.32
CA SER A 306 26.32 18.36 5.23
C SER A 306 27.24 19.50 5.68
N TRP A 307 28.20 19.93 4.86
CA TRP A 307 29.17 20.98 5.18
C TRP A 307 28.86 22.27 4.41
N SER A 308 28.81 23.40 5.11
CA SER A 308 28.50 24.72 4.54
C SER A 308 29.73 25.50 4.08
N ASP A 309 30.92 24.89 4.10
CA ASP A 309 32.20 25.51 3.77
C ASP A 309 33.00 24.71 2.72
N GLU A 310 34.16 25.25 2.32
CA GLU A 310 35.06 24.66 1.31
C GLU A 310 35.88 23.47 1.83
N ASN A 311 35.91 23.27 3.15
CA ASN A 311 36.74 22.28 3.82
C ASN A 311 35.86 21.16 4.38
N ILE A 312 36.01 19.95 3.84
CA ILE A 312 35.26 18.79 4.31
C ILE A 312 36.01 18.22 5.51
N LYS A 313 35.63 18.67 6.71
CA LYS A 313 36.23 18.21 7.97
C LYS A 313 35.36 17.16 8.64
N GLY A 314 35.91 15.96 8.87
CA GLY A 314 35.17 14.89 9.52
C GLY A 314 35.96 13.57 9.66
N THR A 315 35.34 12.62 10.34
CA THR A 315 35.82 11.22 10.43
C THR A 315 34.98 10.36 9.50
N PHE A 316 35.63 9.66 8.57
CA PHE A 316 34.94 8.88 7.54
C PHE A 316 35.08 7.39 7.85
N ILE A 317 34.02 6.78 8.39
CA ILE A 317 34.06 5.36 8.82
C ILE A 317 33.62 4.37 7.73
N GLN A 318 33.17 4.88 6.58
CA GLN A 318 32.75 4.10 5.41
C GLN A 318 32.95 4.89 4.13
N ASP A 319 32.88 4.21 2.97
CA ASP A 319 32.91 4.86 1.67
C ASP A 319 31.80 5.91 1.57
N THR A 320 32.16 7.13 1.18
CA THR A 320 31.30 8.32 1.22
C THR A 320 31.37 9.09 -0.10
N GLU A 321 30.21 9.46 -0.65
CA GLU A 321 30.11 10.31 -1.84
C GLU A 321 29.51 11.66 -1.44
N ILE A 322 30.14 12.75 -1.88
CA ILE A 322 29.82 14.11 -1.50
C ILE A 322 29.72 14.97 -2.76
N THR A 323 28.58 15.61 -2.98
CA THR A 323 28.27 16.38 -4.19
C THR A 323 28.30 17.88 -3.94
N ALA A 324 28.92 18.62 -4.86
CA ALA A 324 29.06 20.08 -4.79
C ALA A 324 27.71 20.80 -4.91
N GLN A 325 27.51 21.86 -4.13
CA GLN A 325 26.30 22.70 -4.16
C GLN A 325 26.62 24.09 -4.70
N TYR A 326 25.71 24.66 -5.50
CA TYR A 326 25.88 25.97 -6.13
C TYR A 326 24.65 26.86 -5.96
N LYS A 327 24.88 28.14 -5.69
CA LYS A 327 23.89 29.22 -5.89
C LYS A 327 24.09 29.86 -7.26
N THR A 328 23.02 30.33 -7.86
CA THR A 328 23.07 31.01 -9.16
C THR A 328 23.13 32.53 -8.93
N SER A 329 24.11 33.20 -9.51
CA SER A 329 24.21 34.67 -9.60
C SER A 329 23.97 35.08 -11.05
N VAL A 330 23.06 36.02 -11.26
CA VAL A 330 22.69 36.49 -12.61
C VAL A 330 23.13 37.93 -12.73
N ASN A 331 23.87 38.28 -13.78
CA ASN A 331 24.05 39.66 -14.20
C ASN A 331 22.97 39.96 -15.25
N PRO A 332 21.90 40.69 -14.91
CA PRO A 332 20.88 41.01 -15.88
C PRO A 332 21.45 42.01 -16.89
N GLY A 333 21.39 41.69 -18.18
CA GLY A 333 21.18 42.73 -19.19
C GLY A 333 19.82 43.41 -18.94
N GLU A 334 19.49 44.47 -19.67
CA GLU A 334 18.17 45.11 -19.57
C GLU A 334 17.06 44.05 -19.61
N LEU A 335 16.40 43.85 -18.47
CA LEU A 335 15.32 42.87 -18.34
C LEU A 335 14.13 43.40 -19.13
N ILE A 336 13.91 42.84 -20.32
CA ILE A 336 12.65 43.02 -21.04
C ILE A 336 11.57 42.22 -20.31
N ALA A 337 10.45 42.87 -19.97
CA ALA A 337 9.32 42.21 -19.32
C ALA A 337 8.79 41.06 -20.19
N ALA A 338 8.47 39.90 -19.58
CA ALA A 338 7.91 38.76 -20.31
C ALA A 338 6.40 38.93 -20.55
N PRO A 339 5.83 38.47 -21.68
CA PRO A 339 4.40 38.56 -21.93
C PRO A 339 3.63 37.61 -21.02
N VAL A 340 2.57 38.13 -20.40
CA VAL A 340 1.70 37.41 -19.47
C VAL A 340 0.36 37.18 -20.15
N GLY A 341 -0.05 35.93 -20.35
CA GLY A 341 -1.37 35.59 -20.86
C GLY A 341 -2.49 36.00 -19.90
N LYS A 342 -3.65 36.38 -20.42
CA LYS A 342 -4.85 36.61 -19.61
C LYS A 342 -5.41 35.28 -19.12
N GLU A 343 -5.88 35.26 -17.88
CA GLU A 343 -6.59 34.12 -17.31
C GLU A 343 -8.10 34.25 -17.56
N ASN A 344 -8.82 33.13 -17.56
CA ASN A 344 -10.29 33.08 -17.66
C ASN A 344 -10.86 33.81 -18.89
N VAL A 345 -10.17 33.72 -20.02
CA VAL A 345 -10.69 34.27 -21.28
C VAL A 345 -11.91 33.48 -21.72
N ILE A 346 -12.99 34.18 -22.06
CA ILE A 346 -14.25 33.59 -22.52
C ILE A 346 -14.66 34.29 -23.80
N THR A 347 -15.09 33.51 -24.80
CA THR A 347 -15.59 34.04 -26.07
C THR A 347 -16.86 33.30 -26.52
N PRO A 348 -17.79 33.95 -27.23
CA PRO A 348 -18.91 33.27 -27.87
C PRO A 348 -18.48 32.32 -28.99
N VAL A 349 -19.28 31.28 -29.25
CA VAL A 349 -19.16 30.45 -30.47
C VAL A 349 -19.22 31.34 -31.72
N GLY A 350 -18.23 31.16 -32.59
CA GLY A 350 -18.06 31.88 -33.85
C GLY A 350 -17.42 33.27 -33.70
N VAL A 351 -16.98 33.66 -32.51
CA VAL A 351 -16.27 34.93 -32.27
C VAL A 351 -14.82 34.64 -31.92
N LYS A 352 -13.92 34.99 -32.84
CA LYS A 352 -12.47 34.84 -32.65
C LYS A 352 -11.92 36.07 -31.91
N PRO A 353 -11.27 35.91 -30.74
CA PRO A 353 -10.64 37.03 -30.05
C PRO A 353 -9.41 37.54 -30.81
N ASP A 354 -9.06 38.81 -30.64
CA ASP A 354 -7.81 39.36 -31.15
C ASP A 354 -6.63 38.88 -30.30
N ALA A 355 -5.50 38.54 -30.93
CA ALA A 355 -4.32 38.00 -30.24
C ALA A 355 -3.77 38.95 -29.17
N LYS A 356 -3.87 40.26 -29.40
CA LYS A 356 -3.50 41.32 -28.43
C LYS A 356 -4.35 41.26 -27.17
N ASP A 357 -5.65 40.98 -27.29
CA ASP A 357 -6.57 40.97 -26.15
C ASP A 357 -6.36 39.77 -25.22
N LEU A 358 -5.57 38.78 -25.66
CA LEU A 358 -5.21 37.61 -24.87
C LEU A 358 -3.99 37.84 -23.99
N ILE A 359 -3.29 38.98 -24.11
CA ILE A 359 -2.12 39.33 -23.30
C ILE A 359 -2.48 40.40 -22.28
N LYS A 360 -1.99 40.25 -21.04
CA LYS A 360 -2.29 41.11 -19.89
C LYS A 360 -1.44 42.36 -19.84
N ASN A 361 -0.13 42.26 -20.09
CA ASN A 361 0.83 43.34 -19.94
C ASN A 361 1.28 43.96 -21.28
N ILE A 362 0.33 44.34 -22.13
CA ILE A 362 0.61 45.01 -23.41
C ILE A 362 1.40 46.34 -23.23
N PRO A 363 2.03 46.90 -24.27
CA PRO A 363 2.70 48.19 -24.18
C PRO A 363 1.79 49.28 -23.60
N GLY A 364 2.31 50.05 -22.64
CA GLY A 364 1.55 51.06 -21.89
C GLY A 364 0.72 50.55 -20.70
N SER A 365 0.77 49.26 -20.35
CA SER A 365 0.08 48.72 -19.16
C SER A 365 0.69 49.23 -17.83
N GLU A 366 -0.15 49.37 -16.79
CA GLU A 366 0.26 49.88 -15.47
C GLU A 366 1.33 49.02 -14.76
N LYS A 367 1.34 47.71 -15.02
CA LYS A 367 2.24 46.76 -14.38
C LYS A 367 3.01 45.95 -15.43
N ASP A 368 4.34 46.00 -15.32
CA ASP A 368 5.31 45.27 -16.15
C ASP A 368 5.04 45.38 -17.67
N PRO A 369 4.85 46.60 -18.22
CA PRO A 369 4.49 46.77 -19.63
C PRO A 369 5.56 46.20 -20.56
N LEU A 370 5.10 45.53 -21.62
CA LEU A 370 5.96 45.15 -22.73
C LEU A 370 6.51 46.41 -23.44
N PRO A 371 7.71 46.35 -24.05
CA PRO A 371 8.30 47.50 -24.74
C PRO A 371 7.43 48.06 -25.88
N ASP A 372 7.44 49.38 -26.06
CA ASP A 372 6.77 50.04 -27.18
C ASP A 372 7.27 49.52 -28.53
N GLY A 373 6.36 49.21 -29.46
CA GLY A 373 6.65 48.57 -30.74
C GLY A 373 6.51 47.03 -30.73
N THR A 374 6.12 46.43 -29.59
CA THR A 374 5.78 45.00 -29.53
C THR A 374 4.49 44.70 -30.31
N SER A 375 4.51 43.67 -31.18
CA SER A 375 3.34 43.20 -31.95
C SER A 375 2.83 41.83 -31.48
N PHE A 376 1.56 41.54 -31.78
CA PHE A 376 0.84 40.34 -31.34
C PHE A 376 0.13 39.67 -32.52
N ASP A 377 0.49 38.43 -32.80
CA ASP A 377 -0.15 37.59 -33.82
C ASP A 377 -0.44 36.20 -33.26
N TYR A 378 -1.18 35.36 -33.99
CA TYR A 378 -1.24 33.94 -33.70
C TYR A 378 0.01 33.23 -34.24
N ALA A 379 0.52 32.25 -33.50
CA ALA A 379 1.52 31.33 -34.03
C ALA A 379 0.92 30.47 -35.15
N GLU A 380 1.76 29.83 -35.96
CA GLU A 380 1.30 28.89 -36.98
C GLU A 380 0.46 27.77 -36.33
N ASN A 381 -0.76 27.54 -36.83
CA ASN A 381 -1.76 26.65 -36.21
C ASN A 381 -2.10 27.00 -34.73
N GLY A 382 -1.87 28.25 -34.33
CA GLY A 382 -2.08 28.76 -32.97
C GLY A 382 -3.44 29.40 -32.72
N GLU A 383 -4.31 29.46 -33.73
CA GLU A 383 -5.64 30.05 -33.60
C GLU A 383 -6.56 29.16 -32.74
N PRO A 384 -7.34 29.74 -31.82
CA PRO A 384 -8.28 28.97 -31.02
C PRO A 384 -9.45 28.47 -31.87
N ASN A 385 -9.87 27.22 -31.66
CA ASN A 385 -11.09 26.70 -32.28
C ASN A 385 -12.32 27.27 -31.58
N VAL A 386 -13.01 28.21 -32.23
CA VAL A 386 -14.22 28.87 -31.72
C VAL A 386 -15.51 28.37 -32.38
N ASN A 387 -15.43 27.32 -33.20
CA ASN A 387 -16.59 26.84 -33.97
C ASN A 387 -17.59 26.06 -33.11
N GLU A 388 -17.14 25.53 -31.97
CA GLU A 388 -17.95 24.74 -31.05
C GLU A 388 -17.72 25.22 -29.61
N ALA A 389 -18.74 25.09 -28.77
CA ALA A 389 -18.60 25.41 -27.35
C ALA A 389 -17.68 24.39 -26.66
N GLY A 390 -16.77 24.85 -25.81
CA GLY A 390 -15.77 23.99 -25.18
C GLY A 390 -14.54 24.76 -24.69
N LYS A 391 -13.50 24.02 -24.28
CA LYS A 391 -12.21 24.60 -23.93
C LYS A 391 -11.26 24.48 -25.11
N THR A 392 -10.54 25.55 -25.42
CA THR A 392 -9.50 25.59 -26.44
C THR A 392 -8.31 26.38 -25.91
N THR A 393 -7.16 26.28 -26.55
CA THR A 393 -5.97 27.08 -26.21
C THR A 393 -5.56 27.89 -27.44
N ALA A 394 -5.34 29.18 -27.26
CA ALA A 394 -4.71 30.05 -28.25
C ALA A 394 -3.20 30.09 -28.02
N LYS A 395 -2.41 30.10 -29.09
CA LYS A 395 -0.95 30.32 -29.03
C LYS A 395 -0.63 31.68 -29.63
N VAL A 396 -0.39 32.66 -28.76
CA VAL A 396 -0.10 34.05 -29.14
C VAL A 396 1.39 34.23 -29.34
N LYS A 397 1.81 34.59 -30.54
CA LYS A 397 3.16 35.00 -30.89
C LYS A 397 3.32 36.50 -30.59
N VAL A 398 4.19 36.81 -29.64
CA VAL A 398 4.57 38.17 -29.25
C VAL A 398 5.92 38.47 -29.89
N THR A 399 6.01 39.53 -30.70
CA THR A 399 7.25 39.96 -31.37
C THR A 399 7.71 41.28 -30.77
N TYR A 400 8.88 41.29 -30.13
CA TYR A 400 9.48 42.48 -29.53
C TYR A 400 10.11 43.40 -30.60
N PRO A 401 10.36 44.68 -30.27
CA PRO A 401 10.96 45.65 -31.21
C PRO A 401 12.33 45.22 -31.78
N ASN A 402 13.10 44.43 -31.02
CA ASN A 402 14.39 43.89 -31.45
C ASN A 402 14.26 42.65 -32.37
N GLY A 403 13.04 42.26 -32.75
CA GLY A 403 12.74 41.10 -33.59
C GLY A 403 12.66 39.76 -32.84
N LYS A 404 12.96 39.71 -31.52
CA LYS A 404 12.81 38.48 -30.72
C LYS A 404 11.33 38.10 -30.64
N THR A 405 11.02 36.80 -30.62
CA THR A 405 9.64 36.32 -30.51
C THR A 405 9.46 35.39 -29.32
N VAL A 406 8.29 35.43 -28.69
CA VAL A 406 7.88 34.54 -27.59
C VAL A 406 6.46 34.05 -27.86
N ILE A 407 6.19 32.77 -27.64
CA ILE A 407 4.84 32.19 -27.75
C ILE A 407 4.24 32.02 -26.35
N VAL A 408 3.03 32.54 -26.17
CA VAL A 408 2.24 32.42 -24.93
C VAL A 408 1.01 31.57 -25.21
N GLU A 409 0.80 30.52 -24.41
CA GLU A 409 -0.41 29.71 -24.48
C GLU A 409 -1.49 30.28 -23.54
N VAL A 410 -2.66 30.59 -24.09
CA VAL A 410 -3.77 31.21 -23.36
C VAL A 410 -5.00 30.30 -23.44
N PRO A 411 -5.46 29.74 -22.30
CA PRO A 411 -6.67 28.93 -22.28
C PRO A 411 -7.91 29.81 -22.47
N ILE A 412 -8.79 29.40 -23.37
CA ILE A 412 -10.03 30.09 -23.74
C ILE A 412 -11.22 29.13 -23.54
N THR A 413 -12.27 29.63 -22.91
CA THR A 413 -13.57 28.94 -22.84
C THR A 413 -14.51 29.52 -23.89
N VAL A 414 -14.92 28.70 -24.84
CA VAL A 414 -15.91 29.05 -25.85
C VAL A 414 -17.29 28.67 -25.33
N VAL A 415 -18.19 29.65 -25.20
CA VAL A 415 -19.57 29.42 -24.71
C VAL A 415 -20.59 29.60 -25.84
N GLY A 416 -21.70 28.85 -25.76
CA GLY A 416 -22.78 28.96 -26.74
C GLY A 416 -23.41 30.36 -26.80
N ASN A 417 -24.18 30.63 -27.86
CA ASN A 417 -24.91 31.88 -28.01
C ASN A 417 -26.19 31.95 -27.15
N VAL A 418 -26.62 30.82 -26.60
CA VAL A 418 -27.70 30.70 -25.61
C VAL A 418 -27.21 29.76 -24.51
N VAL A 419 -27.04 30.27 -23.30
CA VAL A 419 -26.47 29.53 -22.18
C VAL A 419 -27.50 29.44 -21.06
N PRO A 420 -28.01 28.24 -20.73
CA PRO A 420 -28.98 28.07 -19.64
C PRO A 420 -28.30 28.29 -18.28
N GLN A 421 -28.99 28.98 -17.37
CA GLN A 421 -28.69 28.92 -15.95
C GLN A 421 -29.54 27.81 -15.34
N LYS A 422 -28.89 26.72 -14.92
CA LYS A 422 -29.60 25.58 -14.34
C LYS A 422 -30.30 25.99 -13.03
N PRO A 423 -31.48 25.42 -12.72
CA PRO A 423 -32.20 25.73 -11.49
C PRO A 423 -31.33 25.50 -10.25
N GLY A 424 -31.20 26.52 -9.39
CA GLY A 424 -30.41 26.47 -8.16
C GLY A 424 -28.90 26.62 -8.33
N GLU A 425 -28.38 26.80 -9.56
CA GLU A 425 -26.97 27.11 -9.81
C GLU A 425 -26.71 28.62 -9.93
N ASP A 426 -25.47 29.03 -9.62
CA ASP A 426 -24.99 30.40 -9.83
C ASP A 426 -25.02 30.81 -11.30
N LYS A 427 -24.93 32.12 -11.58
CA LYS A 427 -24.83 32.66 -12.93
C LYS A 427 -23.70 31.94 -13.70
N PRO A 428 -23.96 31.35 -14.87
CA PRO A 428 -22.92 30.71 -15.67
C PRO A 428 -21.88 31.73 -16.12
N ASN A 429 -20.63 31.28 -16.24
CA ASN A 429 -19.52 32.12 -16.66
C ASN A 429 -19.62 32.43 -18.16
N VAL A 430 -20.27 33.54 -18.50
CA VAL A 430 -20.52 34.01 -19.86
C VAL A 430 -19.86 35.39 -20.08
N PRO A 431 -19.58 35.77 -21.33
CA PRO A 431 -19.11 37.11 -21.66
C PRO A 431 -19.99 38.20 -21.02
N SER A 432 -19.35 39.29 -20.58
CA SER A 432 -20.02 40.36 -19.83
C SER A 432 -21.13 41.07 -20.61
N ASN A 433 -21.11 41.00 -21.95
CA ASN A 433 -22.13 41.57 -22.83
C ASN A 433 -23.38 40.70 -23.02
N TYR A 434 -23.42 39.46 -22.50
CA TYR A 434 -24.60 38.61 -22.62
C TYR A 434 -25.77 39.18 -21.83
N VAL A 435 -26.96 39.19 -22.45
CA VAL A 435 -28.19 39.67 -21.83
C VAL A 435 -29.00 38.52 -21.23
N LYS A 436 -29.82 38.81 -20.23
CA LYS A 436 -30.61 37.82 -19.50
C LYS A 436 -32.03 37.71 -20.07
N VAL A 437 -32.44 36.50 -20.46
CA VAL A 437 -33.83 36.17 -20.81
C VAL A 437 -34.44 35.36 -19.67
N THR A 438 -35.52 35.86 -19.06
CA THR A 438 -36.17 35.24 -17.89
C THR A 438 -37.63 34.88 -18.20
N PHE A 439 -38.02 33.64 -17.94
CA PHE A 439 -39.40 33.16 -18.06
C PHE A 439 -40.13 33.25 -16.72
N VAL A 440 -41.32 33.85 -16.73
CA VAL A 440 -42.16 34.02 -15.54
C VAL A 440 -43.64 33.78 -15.87
N ILE A 441 -44.44 33.39 -14.88
CA ILE A 441 -45.90 33.48 -14.97
C ILE A 441 -46.32 34.76 -14.27
N ASP A 442 -46.80 35.74 -15.04
CA ASP A 442 -47.17 37.06 -14.51
C ASP A 442 -48.39 37.61 -15.28
N PRO A 443 -49.55 37.79 -14.62
CA PRO A 443 -49.81 37.54 -13.19
C PRO A 443 -49.71 36.05 -12.83
N HIS A 444 -49.36 35.75 -11.57
CA HIS A 444 -49.23 34.38 -11.02
C HIS A 444 -50.60 33.69 -10.87
N THR A 445 -51.40 33.67 -11.94
CA THR A 445 -52.77 33.16 -11.94
C THR A 445 -52.93 32.14 -13.06
N GLY A 446 -53.57 31.01 -12.76
CA GLY A 446 -53.96 30.00 -13.73
C GLY A 446 -52.96 28.90 -14.01
N GLY A 447 -51.74 28.97 -13.46
CA GLY A 447 -50.76 27.89 -13.59
C GLY A 447 -49.37 28.26 -13.09
N LYS A 448 -48.44 27.33 -13.25
CA LYS A 448 -47.02 27.49 -12.91
C LYS A 448 -46.11 26.93 -14.01
N ILE A 449 -44.84 27.32 -13.99
CA ILE A 449 -43.78 26.63 -14.75
C ILE A 449 -43.55 25.27 -14.08
N ALA A 450 -43.35 24.22 -14.88
CA ALA A 450 -43.13 22.87 -14.37
C ALA A 450 -41.80 22.80 -13.59
N ASP A 451 -41.78 21.98 -12.53
CA ASP A 451 -40.64 21.91 -11.63
C ASP A 451 -39.39 21.33 -12.37
N GLY A 452 -38.23 21.95 -12.20
CA GLY A 452 -36.97 21.55 -12.85
C GLY A 452 -36.74 22.16 -14.24
N GLU A 453 -37.70 22.89 -14.80
CA GLU A 453 -37.51 23.62 -16.05
C GLU A 453 -36.54 24.80 -15.90
N THR A 454 -35.81 25.13 -16.97
CA THR A 454 -34.89 26.27 -16.99
C THR A 454 -35.66 27.55 -17.27
N THR A 455 -35.58 28.52 -16.35
CA THR A 455 -36.30 29.80 -16.47
C THR A 455 -35.39 30.97 -16.82
N ILE A 456 -34.07 30.81 -16.79
CA ILE A 456 -33.11 31.87 -17.06
C ILE A 456 -32.09 31.41 -18.12
N TYR A 457 -31.91 32.23 -19.15
CA TYR A 457 -30.90 32.05 -20.18
C TYR A 457 -30.07 33.32 -20.33
N TYR A 458 -28.77 33.15 -20.60
CA TYR A 458 -27.86 34.22 -20.99
C TYR A 458 -27.62 34.13 -22.49
N VAL A 459 -27.87 35.21 -23.20
CA VAL A 459 -27.95 35.23 -24.66
C VAL A 459 -26.97 36.23 -25.25
N ASN A 460 -26.28 35.83 -26.31
CA ASN A 460 -25.40 36.71 -27.06
C ASN A 460 -26.22 37.76 -27.83
N PRO A 461 -26.08 39.07 -27.54
CA PRO A 461 -26.89 40.12 -28.18
C PRO A 461 -26.60 40.29 -29.69
N ASP A 462 -25.42 39.86 -30.15
CA ASP A 462 -24.98 40.07 -31.53
C ASP A 462 -25.52 39.02 -32.51
N LYS A 463 -26.15 37.95 -32.00
CA LYS A 463 -26.64 36.82 -32.78
C LYS A 463 -28.16 36.66 -32.69
N GLU A 464 -28.77 36.28 -33.80
CA GLU A 464 -30.16 35.82 -33.80
C GLU A 464 -30.23 34.39 -33.29
N VAL A 465 -31.03 34.17 -32.26
CA VAL A 465 -31.14 32.89 -31.56
C VAL A 465 -32.57 32.59 -31.14
N THR A 466 -32.89 31.30 -31.04
CA THR A 466 -34.10 30.82 -30.36
C THR A 466 -33.78 30.54 -28.90
N VAL A 467 -34.72 30.81 -27.99
CA VAL A 467 -34.56 30.49 -26.57
C VAL A 467 -35.60 29.44 -26.20
N PRO A 468 -35.18 28.26 -25.70
CA PRO A 468 -36.10 27.19 -25.33
C PRO A 468 -37.15 27.66 -24.32
N GLN A 469 -38.41 27.32 -24.58
CA GLN A 469 -39.54 27.68 -23.72
C GLN A 469 -39.76 26.60 -22.67
N PRO A 470 -39.89 26.96 -21.38
CA PRO A 470 -40.13 25.99 -20.34
C PRO A 470 -41.56 25.44 -20.43
N LYS A 471 -41.75 24.20 -19.98
CA LYS A 471 -43.07 23.59 -19.85
C LYS A 471 -43.87 24.22 -18.72
N THR A 472 -45.18 24.20 -18.84
CA THR A 472 -46.12 24.74 -17.85
C THR A 472 -47.12 23.70 -17.38
N VAL A 473 -47.65 23.92 -16.18
CA VAL A 473 -48.75 23.14 -15.58
C VAL A 473 -49.88 24.12 -15.30
N ALA A 474 -51.02 23.92 -15.96
CA ALA A 474 -52.20 24.74 -15.73
C ALA A 474 -52.92 24.32 -14.42
N GLU A 475 -53.50 25.29 -13.73
CA GLU A 475 -54.44 25.01 -12.64
C GLU A 475 -55.81 24.61 -13.19
N THR A 476 -56.56 23.81 -12.44
CA THR A 476 -57.95 23.48 -12.79
C THR A 476 -58.77 24.74 -13.04
N GLY A 477 -59.38 24.83 -14.21
CA GLY A 477 -60.11 26.02 -14.68
C GLY A 477 -59.32 26.90 -15.65
N TYR A 478 -58.11 26.50 -16.04
CA TYR A 478 -57.26 27.27 -16.94
C TYR A 478 -56.59 26.39 -18.01
N GLU A 479 -56.25 27.01 -19.14
CA GLU A 479 -55.42 26.43 -20.19
C GLU A 479 -54.23 27.35 -20.50
N PHE A 480 -53.05 26.79 -20.78
CA PHE A 480 -51.90 27.59 -21.18
C PHE A 480 -52.10 28.11 -22.61
N GLU A 481 -51.97 29.42 -22.81
CA GLU A 481 -52.19 30.05 -24.11
C GLU A 481 -50.87 30.16 -24.89
N LYS A 482 -49.93 30.99 -24.39
CA LYS A 482 -48.63 31.22 -25.04
C LYS A 482 -47.63 31.98 -24.16
N TRP A 483 -46.37 31.90 -24.55
CA TRP A 483 -45.28 32.76 -24.09
C TRP A 483 -45.24 34.08 -24.87
N ASN A 484 -45.07 35.21 -24.18
CA ASN A 484 -44.97 36.53 -24.77
C ASN A 484 -43.80 37.35 -24.17
N PRO A 485 -42.83 37.82 -24.96
CA PRO A 485 -42.70 37.63 -26.40
C PRO A 485 -42.35 36.18 -26.77
N ASP A 486 -42.77 35.72 -27.95
CA ASP A 486 -42.41 34.38 -28.44
C ASP A 486 -40.90 34.26 -28.65
N THR A 487 -40.32 33.18 -28.13
CA THR A 487 -38.88 32.87 -28.20
C THR A 487 -38.56 31.65 -29.06
N SER A 488 -39.59 31.00 -29.62
CA SER A 488 -39.42 29.86 -30.51
C SER A 488 -38.89 30.27 -31.90
N THR A 489 -38.98 31.56 -32.22
CA THR A 489 -38.47 32.19 -33.44
C THR A 489 -37.14 32.89 -33.17
N ALA A 490 -36.20 32.79 -34.12
CA ALA A 490 -34.87 33.36 -33.97
C ALA A 490 -34.92 34.89 -34.05
N LYS A 491 -34.34 35.57 -33.05
CA LYS A 491 -34.24 37.04 -33.02
C LYS A 491 -33.07 37.48 -32.15
N LYS A 492 -32.72 38.76 -32.21
CA LYS A 492 -31.73 39.38 -31.31
C LYS A 492 -32.36 39.78 -29.98
N TYR A 493 -31.57 39.68 -28.93
CA TYR A 493 -31.91 40.14 -27.59
C TYR A 493 -30.85 41.17 -27.19
N ASP A 494 -31.16 42.45 -27.30
CA ASP A 494 -30.24 43.57 -27.06
C ASP A 494 -30.24 44.06 -25.61
N LYS A 495 -31.20 43.59 -24.81
CA LYS A 495 -31.35 43.90 -23.38
C LYS A 495 -32.00 42.74 -22.63
N ASP A 496 -31.92 42.80 -21.31
CA ASP A 496 -32.61 41.86 -20.43
C ASP A 496 -34.10 41.82 -20.76
N THR A 497 -34.61 40.62 -20.99
CA THR A 497 -35.96 40.37 -21.50
C THR A 497 -36.71 39.45 -20.54
N THR A 498 -37.91 39.84 -20.12
CA THR A 498 -38.81 38.97 -19.38
C THR A 498 -39.88 38.43 -20.32
N VAL A 499 -40.01 37.11 -20.37
CA VAL A 499 -40.98 36.38 -21.19
C VAL A 499 -42.08 35.86 -20.27
N LYS A 500 -43.30 36.34 -20.49
CA LYS A 500 -44.46 36.06 -19.63
C LYS A 500 -45.32 34.95 -20.23
N GLY A 501 -45.60 33.92 -19.44
CA GLY A 501 -46.53 32.85 -19.79
C GLY A 501 -47.95 33.26 -19.43
N ASN A 502 -48.88 33.12 -20.37
CA ASN A 502 -50.28 33.50 -20.18
C ASN A 502 -51.16 32.26 -20.08
N PHE A 503 -52.13 32.30 -19.17
CA PHE A 503 -53.17 31.29 -19.02
C PHE A 503 -54.53 31.90 -19.31
N LYS A 504 -55.34 31.19 -20.08
CA LYS A 504 -56.73 31.54 -20.37
C LYS A 504 -57.65 30.81 -19.40
N LYS A 505 -58.60 31.53 -18.79
CA LYS A 505 -59.62 30.94 -17.92
C LYS A 505 -60.63 30.17 -18.78
N LEU A 506 -60.96 28.96 -18.36
CA LEU A 506 -62.00 28.12 -18.95
C LEU A 506 -63.36 28.39 -18.29
N GLU A 507 -64.43 28.07 -19.00
CA GLU A 507 -65.79 28.13 -18.46
C GLU A 507 -65.97 27.12 -17.32
N ASP A 508 -66.72 27.49 -16.29
CA ASP A 508 -66.90 26.65 -15.09
C ASP A 508 -67.86 25.48 -15.32
N ILE A 509 -68.68 25.54 -16.39
CA ILE A 509 -69.57 24.48 -16.86
C ILE A 509 -69.39 24.35 -18.37
N ILE A 510 -68.99 23.17 -18.84
CA ILE A 510 -68.76 22.88 -20.25
C ILE A 510 -69.63 21.69 -20.65
N PRO A 511 -70.61 21.85 -21.56
CA PRO A 511 -71.37 20.71 -22.08
C PRO A 511 -70.43 19.76 -22.84
N SER A 512 -70.74 18.46 -22.81
CA SER A 512 -69.88 17.45 -23.43
C SER A 512 -69.87 17.54 -24.95
N THR A 513 -70.84 18.23 -25.55
CA THR A 513 -70.87 18.57 -26.96
C THR A 513 -70.94 20.09 -27.19
N ASP A 514 -70.40 20.56 -28.31
CA ASP A 514 -70.58 21.93 -28.77
C ASP A 514 -71.96 22.13 -29.41
N GLU A 515 -72.27 23.36 -29.82
CA GLU A 515 -73.55 23.71 -30.45
C GLU A 515 -73.85 22.95 -31.76
N ASN A 516 -72.83 22.32 -32.36
CA ASN A 516 -72.94 21.51 -33.58
C ASN A 516 -72.96 19.99 -33.29
N GLY A 517 -73.01 19.59 -32.01
CA GLY A 517 -73.00 18.20 -31.57
C GLY A 517 -71.63 17.52 -31.59
N LYS A 518 -70.53 18.27 -31.74
CA LYS A 518 -69.17 17.73 -31.71
C LYS A 518 -68.69 17.59 -30.26
N PRO A 519 -68.02 16.48 -29.88
CA PRO A 519 -67.55 16.30 -28.51
C PRO A 519 -66.51 17.35 -28.07
N ASN A 520 -66.76 17.99 -26.93
CA ASN A 520 -65.79 18.79 -26.18
C ASN A 520 -64.89 17.86 -25.35
N ALA A 521 -63.60 18.16 -25.32
CA ALA A 521 -62.68 17.46 -24.43
C ALA A 521 -62.94 17.85 -22.97
N LYS A 522 -62.94 16.87 -22.07
CA LYS A 522 -62.99 17.12 -20.62
C LYS A 522 -61.70 17.85 -20.19
N PRO A 523 -61.77 19.08 -19.66
CA PRO A 523 -60.57 19.74 -19.16
C PRO A 523 -59.99 19.01 -17.94
N GLU A 524 -58.68 19.13 -17.77
CA GLU A 524 -57.99 18.48 -16.66
C GLU A 524 -58.47 19.02 -15.30
N GLY A 525 -58.78 18.11 -14.37
CA GLY A 525 -59.31 18.44 -13.05
C GLY A 525 -60.80 18.77 -12.99
N TYR A 526 -61.53 18.82 -14.11
CA TYR A 526 -63.00 18.94 -14.09
C TYR A 526 -63.63 17.62 -13.66
N VAL A 527 -64.83 17.71 -13.07
CA VAL A 527 -65.66 16.55 -12.71
C VAL A 527 -66.83 16.41 -13.69
N THR A 528 -67.44 15.24 -13.78
CA THR A 528 -68.47 14.94 -14.78
C THR A 528 -69.84 14.72 -14.14
N VAL A 529 -70.84 15.45 -14.62
CA VAL A 529 -72.27 15.21 -14.30
C VAL A 529 -72.91 14.48 -15.48
N ARG A 530 -73.60 13.38 -15.22
CA ARG A 530 -74.25 12.55 -16.25
C ARG A 530 -75.72 12.33 -15.96
N PHE A 531 -76.55 12.53 -16.97
CA PHE A 531 -77.96 12.17 -16.97
C PHE A 531 -78.14 10.87 -17.77
N LEU A 532 -78.79 9.90 -17.15
CA LEU A 532 -78.94 8.54 -17.68
C LEU A 532 -80.42 8.19 -17.81
N THR A 533 -80.74 7.28 -18.72
CA THR A 533 -82.06 6.65 -18.84
C THR A 533 -81.89 5.16 -19.08
N ASN A 534 -82.92 4.38 -18.73
CA ASN A 534 -83.04 2.97 -19.07
C ASN A 534 -83.99 2.80 -20.27
N ASP A 535 -84.29 1.55 -20.64
CA ASP A 535 -85.15 1.23 -21.80
C ASP A 535 -86.62 1.72 -21.66
N ASN A 536 -87.00 2.37 -20.56
CA ASN A 536 -88.37 2.85 -20.33
C ASN A 536 -88.63 4.25 -20.93
N GLY A 537 -87.59 4.91 -21.47
CA GLY A 537 -87.72 6.20 -22.15
C GLY A 537 -86.39 6.70 -22.72
N SER A 538 -86.39 7.90 -23.29
CA SER A 538 -85.23 8.59 -23.85
C SER A 538 -85.02 9.98 -23.22
N LEU A 539 -83.83 10.56 -23.44
CA LEU A 539 -83.50 11.92 -22.99
C LEU A 539 -83.31 12.84 -24.20
N GLU A 540 -83.87 14.04 -24.13
CA GLU A 540 -83.69 15.10 -25.13
C GLU A 540 -82.93 16.28 -24.51
N GLY A 541 -81.81 16.68 -25.13
CA GLY A 541 -80.91 17.73 -24.65
C GLY A 541 -79.51 17.21 -24.30
N GLU A 542 -78.69 18.06 -23.70
CA GLU A 542 -77.34 17.70 -23.26
C GLU A 542 -77.41 16.78 -22.03
N THR A 543 -76.71 15.66 -22.10
CA THR A 543 -76.76 14.61 -21.06
C THR A 543 -75.49 14.54 -20.24
N VAL A 544 -74.41 15.24 -20.63
CA VAL A 544 -73.13 15.21 -19.91
C VAL A 544 -72.54 16.61 -19.80
N TYR A 545 -72.15 16.99 -18.59
CA TYR A 545 -71.48 18.27 -18.32
C TYR A 545 -70.14 18.04 -17.62
N TYR A 546 -69.11 18.78 -18.02
CA TYR A 546 -67.86 18.92 -17.29
C TYR A 546 -67.92 20.17 -16.42
N VAL A 547 -67.71 20.01 -15.12
CA VAL A 547 -67.87 21.08 -14.13
C VAL A 547 -66.55 21.33 -13.41
N ASN A 548 -66.19 22.60 -13.24
CA ASN A 548 -65.04 23.00 -12.46
C ASN A 548 -65.34 22.82 -10.95
N PRO A 549 -64.72 21.86 -10.25
CA PRO A 549 -65.02 21.60 -8.85
C PRO A 549 -64.62 22.78 -7.92
N LYS A 550 -63.75 23.69 -8.37
CA LYS A 550 -63.33 24.88 -7.62
C LYS A 550 -64.35 26.04 -7.70
N ALA A 551 -65.24 26.03 -8.69
CA ALA A 551 -66.14 27.14 -8.98
C ALA A 551 -67.43 27.15 -8.13
N LYS A 552 -67.57 26.21 -7.18
CA LYS A 552 -68.73 26.09 -6.26
C LYS A 552 -70.08 25.92 -6.98
N ILE A 553 -70.06 25.33 -8.19
CA ILE A 553 -71.26 25.00 -8.97
C ILE A 553 -72.13 23.95 -8.25
N THR A 554 -73.45 24.08 -8.38
CA THR A 554 -74.46 23.15 -7.84
C THR A 554 -75.36 22.64 -8.97
N MET A 555 -76.24 21.67 -8.68
CA MET A 555 -77.17 21.15 -9.69
C MET A 555 -78.18 22.18 -10.20
N LYS A 556 -78.41 23.29 -9.47
CA LYS A 556 -79.27 24.40 -9.94
C LYS A 556 -78.69 25.13 -11.15
N ASP A 557 -77.38 25.05 -11.33
CA ASP A 557 -76.65 25.71 -12.42
C ASP A 557 -76.56 24.81 -13.67
N ILE A 558 -76.94 23.52 -13.55
CA ILE A 558 -76.91 22.54 -14.63
C ILE A 558 -78.32 22.38 -15.20
N LYS A 559 -78.45 22.55 -16.52
CA LYS A 559 -79.72 22.30 -17.23
C LYS A 559 -79.92 20.80 -17.41
N ALA A 560 -80.88 20.22 -16.69
CA ALA A 560 -81.26 18.82 -16.90
C ALA A 560 -81.93 18.62 -18.28
N PRO A 561 -81.72 17.48 -18.94
CA PRO A 561 -82.41 17.14 -20.18
C PRO A 561 -83.89 16.82 -19.92
N THR A 562 -84.70 16.87 -20.97
CA THR A 562 -86.11 16.50 -20.91
C THR A 562 -86.25 14.99 -20.95
N ILE A 563 -87.03 14.41 -20.03
CA ILE A 563 -87.35 12.98 -20.00
C ILE A 563 -88.53 12.71 -20.94
N ILE A 564 -88.35 11.80 -21.90
CA ILE A 564 -89.40 11.36 -22.83
C ILE A 564 -89.75 9.90 -22.48
N PRO A 565 -90.83 9.63 -21.73
CA PRO A 565 -91.23 8.27 -21.39
C PRO A 565 -91.82 7.54 -22.62
N ASN A 566 -91.58 6.23 -22.70
CA ASN A 566 -92.26 5.36 -23.66
C ASN A 566 -93.76 5.24 -23.32
N ASP A 567 -94.59 4.81 -24.29
CA ASP A 567 -96.06 4.79 -24.18
C ASP A 567 -96.61 4.11 -22.91
N ASP A 568 -95.97 3.04 -22.42
CA ASP A 568 -96.39 2.27 -21.23
C ASP A 568 -95.97 2.92 -19.89
N TYR A 569 -95.22 4.02 -19.92
CA TYR A 569 -94.62 4.66 -18.75
C TYR A 569 -95.02 6.14 -18.63
N LEU A 570 -94.96 6.65 -17.40
CA LEU A 570 -95.05 8.05 -17.03
C LEU A 570 -93.74 8.45 -16.35
N VAL A 571 -93.38 9.73 -16.41
CA VAL A 571 -92.33 10.29 -15.55
C VAL A 571 -92.82 10.23 -14.11
N ALA A 572 -92.04 9.60 -13.23
CA ALA A 572 -92.35 9.49 -11.82
C ALA A 572 -91.95 10.77 -11.06
N ASN A 573 -92.45 10.96 -9.84
CA ASN A 573 -92.02 12.02 -8.94
C ASN A 573 -91.21 11.39 -7.78
N PRO A 574 -89.96 11.80 -7.52
CA PRO A 574 -89.17 12.79 -8.26
C PRO A 574 -88.80 12.35 -9.67
N GLU A 575 -88.59 13.29 -10.59
CA GLU A 575 -88.30 13.02 -12.01
C GLU A 575 -86.93 12.34 -12.22
N TRP A 576 -85.99 12.63 -11.33
CA TRP A 576 -84.62 12.10 -11.35
C TRP A 576 -84.31 11.40 -10.04
N ARG A 577 -83.45 10.39 -10.10
CA ARG A 577 -82.87 9.72 -8.94
C ARG A 577 -81.33 9.77 -9.03
N PRO A 578 -80.61 10.30 -8.02
CA PRO A 578 -81.13 11.03 -6.86
C PRO A 578 -82.02 12.24 -7.23
N ASP A 579 -82.88 12.70 -6.32
CA ASP A 579 -83.74 13.87 -6.56
C ASP A 579 -82.88 15.13 -6.76
N LEU A 580 -83.08 15.84 -7.88
CA LEU A 580 -82.39 17.10 -8.16
C LEU A 580 -82.76 18.22 -7.17
N THR A 581 -83.99 18.21 -6.64
CA THR A 581 -84.49 19.29 -5.79
C THR A 581 -83.87 19.26 -4.38
N ASP A 582 -83.48 18.07 -3.93
CA ASP A 582 -82.79 17.85 -2.66
C ASP A 582 -81.27 18.06 -2.77
N ASP A 583 -80.71 18.10 -3.98
CA ASP A 583 -79.28 18.22 -4.21
C ASP A 583 -78.78 19.67 -4.32
N ASN A 584 -78.58 20.30 -3.17
CA ASN A 584 -77.98 21.64 -3.06
C ASN A 584 -76.45 21.60 -2.86
N SER A 585 -75.82 20.44 -3.01
CA SER A 585 -74.41 20.26 -2.68
C SER A 585 -73.49 20.66 -3.84
N LYS A 586 -72.27 21.12 -3.52
CA LYS A 586 -71.29 21.52 -4.54
C LYS A 586 -70.82 20.31 -5.35
N ILE A 587 -70.76 20.46 -6.66
CA ILE A 587 -70.31 19.41 -7.58
C ILE A 587 -68.77 19.35 -7.52
N ILE A 588 -68.26 18.55 -6.58
CA ILE A 588 -66.81 18.36 -6.33
C ILE A 588 -66.30 16.98 -6.78
N SER A 589 -67.20 16.12 -7.23
CA SER A 589 -66.91 14.77 -7.73
C SER A 589 -67.88 14.44 -8.85
N ASP A 590 -67.60 13.38 -9.61
CA ASP A 590 -68.50 12.89 -10.64
C ASP A 590 -69.88 12.52 -10.04
N ARG A 591 -70.96 12.80 -10.79
CA ARG A 591 -72.36 12.59 -10.39
C ARG A 591 -73.18 11.96 -11.50
N TRP A 592 -74.20 11.19 -11.11
CA TRP A 592 -75.11 10.51 -12.01
C TRP A 592 -76.55 10.71 -11.54
N TYR A 593 -77.45 11.02 -12.47
CA TYR A 593 -78.88 11.12 -12.25
C TYR A 593 -79.59 10.24 -13.26
N LEU A 594 -80.42 9.32 -12.78
CA LEU A 594 -81.20 8.39 -13.58
C LEU A 594 -82.64 8.87 -13.69
N ALA A 595 -83.18 8.92 -14.91
CA ALA A 595 -84.58 9.24 -15.16
C ALA A 595 -85.49 8.23 -14.44
N ASN A 596 -86.48 8.74 -13.71
CA ASN A 596 -87.38 7.95 -12.89
C ASN A 596 -88.71 7.71 -13.63
N TYR A 597 -89.05 6.45 -13.86
CA TYR A 597 -90.25 6.05 -14.60
C TYR A 597 -91.23 5.30 -13.72
N LYS A 598 -92.53 5.48 -13.97
CA LYS A 598 -93.63 4.75 -13.33
C LYS A 598 -94.51 4.12 -14.40
N ALA A 599 -94.72 2.81 -14.35
CA ALA A 599 -95.60 2.10 -15.28
C ALA A 599 -97.08 2.54 -15.12
N LYS A 600 -97.83 2.60 -16.23
CA LYS A 600 -99.25 3.02 -16.28
C LYS A 600 -100.29 2.00 -15.77
N VAL A 601 -99.91 1.08 -14.86
CA VAL A 601 -100.68 -0.06 -14.29
C VAL A 601 -100.59 -1.36 -15.11
N LYS A 602 -99.90 -2.37 -14.55
CA LYS A 602 -100.00 -3.80 -14.84
C LYS A 602 -99.97 -4.55 -13.49
N ASN A 603 -100.75 -5.61 -13.30
CA ASN A 603 -100.57 -6.59 -12.22
C ASN A 603 -99.51 -7.59 -12.71
N PRO A 604 -98.21 -7.42 -12.38
CA PRO A 604 -97.17 -8.20 -13.03
C PRO A 604 -97.07 -9.56 -12.36
N THR A 605 -96.85 -10.63 -13.13
CA THR A 605 -96.36 -11.93 -12.62
C THR A 605 -94.83 -12.00 -12.64
N GLU A 606 -94.18 -11.02 -13.27
CA GLU A 606 -92.73 -10.90 -13.49
C GLU A 606 -92.28 -9.44 -13.35
N PHE A 607 -91.02 -9.20 -12.94
CA PHE A 607 -90.38 -7.89 -12.89
C PHE A 607 -89.05 -7.89 -13.66
N LYS A 608 -88.64 -6.73 -14.20
CA LYS A 608 -87.38 -6.55 -14.93
C LYS A 608 -86.35 -5.86 -14.04
N ILE A 609 -85.15 -6.44 -13.92
CA ILE A 609 -83.98 -5.74 -13.38
C ILE A 609 -83.16 -5.25 -14.57
N THR A 610 -82.77 -3.98 -14.56
CA THR A 610 -81.95 -3.37 -15.62
C THR A 610 -80.56 -3.00 -15.09
N TYR A 611 -79.54 -3.27 -15.91
CA TYR A 611 -78.15 -2.93 -15.65
C TYR A 611 -77.66 -1.99 -16.74
N ILE A 612 -77.15 -0.82 -16.37
CA ILE A 612 -76.63 0.16 -17.32
C ILE A 612 -75.18 0.54 -16.98
N SER A 613 -74.44 0.94 -18.01
CA SER A 613 -73.11 1.55 -17.82
C SER A 613 -73.29 3.04 -17.54
N GLY A 614 -72.78 3.52 -16.40
CA GLY A 614 -72.80 4.93 -16.04
C GLY A 614 -71.86 5.79 -16.90
N ASN A 615 -70.97 5.16 -17.66
CA ASN A 615 -70.15 5.78 -18.68
C ASN A 615 -69.90 4.77 -19.83
N PRO A 616 -70.66 4.82 -20.93
CA PRO A 616 -70.53 3.87 -22.03
C PRO A 616 -69.12 3.80 -22.66
N GLU A 617 -68.35 4.90 -22.61
CA GLU A 617 -66.95 4.90 -23.04
C GLU A 617 -66.03 4.16 -22.08
N GLY A 618 -66.40 4.08 -20.79
CA GLY A 618 -65.59 3.50 -19.73
C GLY A 618 -65.76 1.99 -19.56
N GLY A 619 -66.88 1.42 -20.03
CA GLY A 619 -67.14 0.00 -19.94
C GLY A 619 -68.57 -0.39 -20.28
N LYS A 620 -68.82 -1.69 -20.35
CA LYS A 620 -70.11 -2.30 -20.67
C LYS A 620 -70.58 -3.23 -19.56
N VAL A 621 -71.87 -3.54 -19.54
CA VAL A 621 -72.49 -4.50 -18.61
C VAL A 621 -73.22 -5.59 -19.39
N ASP A 622 -73.14 -6.83 -18.91
CA ASP A 622 -73.77 -7.99 -19.55
C ASP A 622 -74.21 -9.05 -18.51
N PRO A 623 -75.48 -9.53 -18.52
CA PRO A 623 -76.60 -9.03 -19.32
C PRO A 623 -77.03 -7.59 -18.97
N LYS A 624 -77.61 -6.86 -19.93
CA LYS A 624 -78.17 -5.51 -19.71
C LYS A 624 -79.49 -5.51 -18.93
N SER A 625 -80.16 -6.65 -18.88
CA SER A 625 -81.36 -6.83 -18.06
C SER A 625 -81.67 -8.30 -17.86
N GLU A 626 -82.46 -8.62 -16.85
CA GLU A 626 -83.07 -9.92 -16.64
C GLU A 626 -84.53 -9.77 -16.21
N VAL A 627 -85.38 -10.73 -16.60
CA VAL A 627 -86.81 -10.78 -16.20
C VAL A 627 -86.98 -11.93 -15.22
N VAL A 628 -87.57 -11.64 -14.06
CA VAL A 628 -87.64 -12.55 -12.91
C VAL A 628 -89.09 -12.70 -12.46
N LYS A 629 -89.53 -13.94 -12.26
CA LYS A 629 -90.86 -14.25 -11.71
C LYS A 629 -90.96 -13.87 -10.23
N ILE A 630 -92.06 -13.23 -9.86
CA ILE A 630 -92.33 -12.78 -8.49
C ILE A 630 -92.32 -13.98 -7.52
N ASP A 631 -92.93 -15.11 -7.92
CA ASP A 631 -93.16 -16.27 -7.05
C ASP A 631 -92.09 -17.39 -7.11
N GLY A 632 -90.89 -17.16 -7.69
CA GLY A 632 -89.82 -18.18 -7.57
C GLY A 632 -88.74 -18.30 -8.66
N GLY A 633 -88.22 -17.22 -9.24
CA GLY A 633 -87.02 -17.27 -10.11
C GLY A 633 -85.69 -16.97 -9.39
N GLU A 634 -84.55 -17.45 -9.89
CA GLU A 634 -83.19 -17.04 -9.45
C GLU A 634 -82.75 -15.76 -10.17
N ILE A 635 -82.18 -14.80 -9.43
CA ILE A 635 -81.58 -13.58 -10.00
C ILE A 635 -80.13 -13.91 -10.37
N LYS A 636 -79.76 -13.75 -11.64
CA LYS A 636 -78.44 -14.13 -12.17
C LYS A 636 -77.42 -13.00 -12.09
N GLY A 637 -77.84 -11.75 -12.02
CA GLY A 637 -76.91 -10.61 -11.95
C GLY A 637 -76.31 -10.19 -13.29
N SER A 638 -75.37 -9.25 -13.23
CA SER A 638 -74.65 -8.69 -14.37
C SER A 638 -73.17 -8.48 -14.08
N THR A 639 -72.34 -8.54 -15.12
CA THR A 639 -70.90 -8.30 -15.04
C THR A 639 -70.53 -6.99 -15.73
N ALA A 640 -69.86 -6.11 -14.99
CA ALA A 640 -69.27 -4.87 -15.50
C ALA A 640 -67.88 -5.15 -16.06
N THR A 641 -67.68 -4.89 -17.35
CA THR A 641 -66.39 -5.04 -18.04
C THR A 641 -65.85 -3.68 -18.46
N PRO A 642 -64.73 -3.20 -17.90
CA PRO A 642 -64.13 -1.91 -18.29
C PRO A 642 -63.52 -1.96 -19.70
N ASN A 643 -63.59 -0.85 -20.43
CA ASN A 643 -62.92 -0.66 -21.73
C ASN A 643 -61.42 -0.36 -21.54
N GLU A 644 -60.63 -0.44 -22.62
CA GLU A 644 -59.19 -0.13 -22.62
C GLU A 644 -58.97 1.31 -22.10
N CYS A 645 -58.04 1.48 -21.15
CA CYS A 645 -57.80 2.71 -20.36
C CYS A 645 -58.78 3.05 -19.24
N TYR A 646 -59.74 2.18 -18.89
CA TYR A 646 -60.67 2.40 -17.77
C TYR A 646 -60.59 1.25 -16.74
N LYS A 647 -61.03 1.52 -15.51
CA LYS A 647 -61.20 0.54 -14.44
C LYS A 647 -62.65 0.59 -13.94
N PHE A 648 -63.19 -0.57 -13.59
CA PHE A 648 -64.44 -0.64 -12.83
C PHE A 648 -64.20 -0.10 -11.41
N VAL A 649 -65.19 0.62 -10.87
CA VAL A 649 -65.14 1.22 -9.53
C VAL A 649 -66.14 0.56 -8.59
N LYS A 650 -67.43 0.60 -8.95
CA LYS A 650 -68.53 0.11 -8.11
C LYS A 650 -69.84 0.01 -8.90
N TRP A 651 -70.81 -0.70 -8.34
CA TRP A 651 -72.23 -0.63 -8.69
C TRP A 651 -72.97 0.30 -7.73
N ILE A 652 -73.89 1.08 -8.28
CA ILE A 652 -74.84 1.91 -7.51
C ILE A 652 -76.29 1.57 -7.88
N ASP A 653 -77.22 1.78 -6.95
CA ASP A 653 -78.66 1.76 -7.23
C ASP A 653 -79.13 3.06 -7.90
N ALA A 654 -80.42 3.13 -8.23
CA ALA A 654 -81.03 4.30 -8.84
C ALA A 654 -80.89 5.57 -7.99
N ASP A 655 -80.83 5.43 -6.66
CA ASP A 655 -80.72 6.54 -5.71
C ASP A 655 -79.25 6.94 -5.45
N GLY A 656 -78.31 6.36 -6.21
CA GLY A 656 -76.88 6.65 -6.14
C GLY A 656 -76.13 5.94 -5.01
N ASN A 657 -76.80 5.09 -4.24
CA ASN A 657 -76.18 4.38 -3.13
C ASN A 657 -75.33 3.22 -3.66
N LYS A 658 -74.16 3.03 -3.08
CA LYS A 658 -73.28 1.91 -3.45
C LYS A 658 -73.91 0.58 -3.03
N VAL A 659 -74.00 -0.36 -3.97
CA VAL A 659 -74.53 -1.71 -3.74
C VAL A 659 -73.50 -2.83 -3.93
N SER A 660 -72.39 -2.59 -4.63
CA SER A 660 -71.31 -3.57 -4.78
C SER A 660 -69.99 -2.92 -5.23
N ASP A 661 -68.85 -3.47 -4.81
CA ASP A 661 -67.50 -3.17 -5.32
C ASP A 661 -66.97 -4.27 -6.27
N SER A 662 -67.77 -5.29 -6.56
CA SER A 662 -67.40 -6.41 -7.43
C SER A 662 -67.86 -6.17 -8.87
N GLU A 663 -67.02 -6.50 -9.85
CA GLU A 663 -67.35 -6.43 -11.28
C GLU A 663 -68.60 -7.26 -11.60
N TYR A 664 -68.73 -8.45 -10.99
CA TYR A 664 -69.96 -9.24 -11.02
C TYR A 664 -70.86 -8.90 -9.83
N PHE A 665 -72.11 -8.57 -10.12
CA PHE A 665 -73.10 -8.13 -9.13
C PHE A 665 -74.44 -8.84 -9.31
N VAL A 666 -74.96 -9.39 -8.20
CA VAL A 666 -76.28 -10.04 -8.13
C VAL A 666 -77.14 -9.28 -7.10
N PRO A 667 -78.24 -8.64 -7.51
CA PRO A 667 -79.18 -7.98 -6.60
C PRO A 667 -79.88 -8.95 -5.65
N THR A 668 -80.10 -8.51 -4.41
CA THR A 668 -80.89 -9.25 -3.42
C THR A 668 -82.38 -8.87 -3.44
N ASP A 669 -82.69 -7.64 -3.86
CA ASP A 669 -84.04 -7.11 -3.88
C ASP A 669 -84.85 -7.69 -5.05
N ARG A 670 -85.97 -8.37 -4.73
CA ARG A 670 -86.90 -8.92 -5.73
C ARG A 670 -87.96 -7.90 -6.16
N LYS A 671 -87.51 -6.83 -6.83
CA LYS A 671 -88.38 -5.78 -7.38
C LYS A 671 -87.79 -5.21 -8.67
N GLU A 672 -88.61 -4.48 -9.43
CA GLU A 672 -88.12 -3.70 -10.56
C GLU A 672 -87.11 -2.64 -10.07
N ALA A 673 -85.90 -2.69 -10.61
CA ALA A 673 -84.80 -1.82 -10.20
C ALA A 673 -83.82 -1.62 -11.37
N THR A 674 -83.10 -0.49 -11.33
CA THR A 674 -81.99 -0.22 -12.25
C THR A 674 -80.71 -0.04 -11.44
N TYR A 675 -79.64 -0.71 -11.86
CA TYR A 675 -78.31 -0.60 -11.27
C TYR A 675 -77.30 -0.07 -12.29
N VAL A 676 -76.41 0.80 -11.84
CA VAL A 676 -75.45 1.50 -12.69
C VAL A 676 -74.02 1.06 -12.35
N ALA A 677 -73.28 0.56 -13.33
CA ALA A 677 -71.86 0.27 -13.19
C ALA A 677 -71.03 1.54 -13.44
N ILE A 678 -70.13 1.86 -12.50
CA ILE A 678 -69.29 3.06 -12.54
C ILE A 678 -67.88 2.69 -13.00
N PHE A 679 -67.40 3.42 -14.01
CA PHE A 679 -66.07 3.25 -14.60
C PHE A 679 -65.30 4.56 -14.56
N GLU A 680 -64.04 4.49 -14.16
CA GLU A 680 -63.10 5.62 -14.11
C GLU A 680 -61.92 5.39 -15.05
N LYS A 681 -61.41 6.45 -15.67
CA LYS A 681 -60.20 6.36 -16.51
C LYS A 681 -59.02 5.98 -15.62
N LYS A 682 -58.21 5.01 -16.05
CA LYS A 682 -56.96 4.65 -15.36
C LYS A 682 -56.08 5.90 -15.34
N GLN A 683 -55.73 6.38 -14.16
CA GLN A 683 -54.76 7.46 -14.05
C GLN A 683 -53.43 6.97 -14.62
N THR A 684 -52.94 7.66 -15.65
CA THR A 684 -51.53 7.53 -16.04
C THR A 684 -50.74 8.19 -14.93
N THR A 685 -50.15 7.40 -14.03
CA THR A 685 -49.18 7.91 -13.06
C THR A 685 -47.99 8.47 -13.83
N VAL A 686 -48.01 9.76 -14.11
CA VAL A 686 -46.79 10.55 -14.01
C VAL A 686 -46.46 10.55 -12.52
N LEU A 687 -45.27 10.08 -12.16
CA LEU A 687 -44.77 10.20 -10.80
C LEU A 687 -44.64 11.69 -10.48
N VAL A 688 -45.71 12.30 -9.96
CA VAL A 688 -45.63 13.52 -9.20
C VAL A 688 -45.20 13.09 -7.80
N PRO A 689 -44.05 13.54 -7.28
CA PRO A 689 -43.69 13.26 -5.90
C PRO A 689 -44.79 13.81 -4.98
N ASP A 690 -45.15 13.05 -3.95
CA ASP A 690 -46.22 13.40 -3.02
C ASP A 690 -46.13 14.87 -2.59
N PRO A 691 -47.26 15.62 -2.56
CA PRO A 691 -47.26 16.91 -1.90
C PRO A 691 -46.90 16.71 -0.44
N ILE A 692 -45.88 17.45 0.01
CA ILE A 692 -45.53 17.62 1.41
C ILE A 692 -46.82 17.98 2.17
N PRO A 693 -47.15 17.31 3.29
CA PRO A 693 -48.34 17.66 4.06
C PRO A 693 -48.27 19.13 4.49
N CYS A 694 -49.30 19.91 4.18
CA CYS A 694 -49.44 21.27 4.71
C CYS A 694 -49.42 21.23 6.26
N PRO A 695 -48.75 22.17 6.94
CA PRO A 695 -48.78 22.24 8.38
C PRO A 695 -50.19 22.62 8.88
N ASN A 696 -50.59 21.99 9.97
CA ASN A 696 -51.84 22.18 10.71
C ASN A 696 -51.99 23.64 11.20
N PRO A 697 -53.10 24.37 10.94
CA PRO A 697 -53.25 25.79 11.25
C PRO A 697 -53.52 26.15 12.73
N ASP A 698 -53.63 25.19 13.66
CA ASP A 698 -54.02 25.47 15.05
C ASP A 698 -52.87 25.44 16.08
N LYS A 699 -51.65 25.86 15.70
CA LYS A 699 -50.56 26.06 16.67
C LYS A 699 -49.98 27.47 16.52
N PRO A 700 -49.99 28.32 17.56
CA PRO A 700 -49.45 29.66 17.46
C PRO A 700 -47.96 29.60 17.10
N GLU A 701 -47.58 30.31 16.04
CA GLU A 701 -46.20 30.42 15.57
C GLU A 701 -45.28 30.95 16.68
N PRO A 702 -44.10 30.34 16.90
CA PRO A 702 -43.07 31.00 17.68
C PRO A 702 -42.50 32.17 16.86
N LYS A 703 -42.43 33.33 17.51
CA LYS A 703 -41.79 34.56 17.04
C LYS A 703 -40.40 34.25 16.41
N PRO A 704 -39.99 34.92 15.32
CA PRO A 704 -38.72 34.62 14.66
C PRO A 704 -37.56 34.95 15.59
N GLU A 705 -37.00 33.94 16.25
CA GLU A 705 -35.67 34.03 16.80
C GLU A 705 -34.68 33.99 15.63
N LYS A 706 -33.78 34.97 15.64
CA LYS A 706 -32.57 35.08 14.83
C LYS A 706 -31.97 33.68 14.58
N PRO A 707 -31.55 33.30 13.35
CA PRO A 707 -30.97 31.98 13.13
C PRO A 707 -29.82 31.80 14.10
N GLU A 708 -29.97 30.88 15.04
CA GLU A 708 -28.92 30.55 15.98
C GLU A 708 -27.79 29.97 15.15
N THR A 709 -26.67 30.69 15.07
CA THR A 709 -25.49 30.23 14.34
C THR A 709 -24.82 29.14 15.15
N ASP A 710 -25.40 27.94 15.12
CA ASP A 710 -24.90 26.79 15.88
C ASP A 710 -23.75 26.13 15.12
N ARG A 711 -22.59 26.78 15.15
CA ARG A 711 -21.35 26.32 14.52
C ARG A 711 -20.89 25.03 15.20
N THR A 712 -20.88 23.93 14.44
CA THR A 712 -20.26 22.67 14.85
C THR A 712 -18.84 22.63 14.30
N SER A 713 -17.85 22.83 15.16
CA SER A 713 -16.43 22.91 14.78
C SER A 713 -15.53 22.43 15.91
N GLY A 714 -14.39 21.84 15.55
CA GLY A 714 -13.27 21.58 16.46
C GLY A 714 -12.01 22.35 16.07
N LYS A 715 -10.94 22.22 16.85
CA LYS A 715 -9.63 22.87 16.60
C LYS A 715 -8.91 22.36 15.36
N ASP A 716 -9.26 21.17 14.91
CA ASP A 716 -8.75 20.53 13.70
C ASP A 716 -9.88 19.73 13.02
N ARG A 717 -9.56 19.16 11.85
CA ARG A 717 -10.51 18.37 11.06
C ARG A 717 -10.97 17.10 11.78
N ILE A 718 -10.11 16.50 12.61
CA ILE A 718 -10.43 15.31 13.40
C ILE A 718 -11.49 15.66 14.46
N GLU A 719 -11.25 16.70 15.24
CA GLU A 719 -12.17 17.16 16.29
C GLU A 719 -13.48 17.68 15.68
N THR A 720 -13.44 18.34 14.53
CA THR A 720 -14.66 18.72 13.81
C THR A 720 -15.49 17.50 13.40
N GLY A 721 -14.87 16.44 12.87
CA GLY A 721 -15.56 15.18 12.57
C GLY A 721 -16.18 14.52 13.81
N ILE A 722 -15.50 14.60 14.95
CA ILE A 722 -16.01 14.09 16.24
C ILE A 722 -17.18 14.93 16.76
N GLU A 723 -17.13 16.27 16.68
CA GLU A 723 -18.24 17.13 17.10
C GLU A 723 -19.47 16.95 16.20
N VAL A 724 -19.28 16.72 14.90
CA VAL A 724 -20.36 16.32 13.99
C VAL A 724 -20.93 14.95 14.40
N SER A 725 -20.08 13.99 14.73
CA SER A 725 -20.51 12.67 15.22
C SER A 725 -21.38 12.80 16.48
N LYS A 726 -20.91 13.53 17.51
CA LYS A 726 -21.66 13.77 18.76
C LYS A 726 -22.98 14.49 18.53
N LYS A 727 -23.03 15.44 17.59
CA LYS A 727 -24.24 16.22 17.30
C LYS A 727 -25.36 15.39 16.68
N TYR A 728 -25.01 14.43 15.82
CA TYR A 728 -26.00 13.70 15.01
C TYR A 728 -26.16 12.22 15.40
N PHE A 729 -25.25 11.66 16.19
CA PHE A 729 -25.25 10.23 16.54
C PHE A 729 -25.03 10.03 18.04
N ASP A 730 -26.10 9.70 18.76
CA ASP A 730 -26.00 9.27 20.16
C ASP A 730 -25.26 7.92 20.27
N LYS A 731 -25.60 7.00 19.37
CA LYS A 731 -24.96 5.68 19.17
C LYS A 731 -24.90 5.37 17.68
N SER A 732 -23.92 4.59 17.26
CA SER A 732 -23.90 4.02 15.93
C SER A 732 -23.19 2.68 15.93
N LYS A 733 -23.84 1.66 15.34
CA LYS A 733 -23.26 0.32 15.22
C LYS A 733 -22.09 0.29 14.24
N ILE A 734 -22.08 1.19 13.26
CA ILE A 734 -21.09 1.22 12.19
C ILE A 734 -20.36 2.57 12.24
N VAL A 735 -19.04 2.56 12.04
CA VAL A 735 -18.24 3.78 11.85
C VAL A 735 -17.45 3.71 10.55
N ILE A 736 -17.35 4.85 9.87
CA ILE A 736 -16.57 4.96 8.65
C ILE A 736 -15.30 5.76 8.96
N ILE A 737 -14.14 5.20 8.63
CA ILE A 737 -12.83 5.81 8.86
C ILE A 737 -12.22 6.23 7.53
N ALA A 738 -11.75 7.47 7.45
CA ALA A 738 -11.01 7.99 6.31
C ALA A 738 -9.75 8.74 6.78
N ASP A 739 -8.81 8.96 5.87
CA ASP A 739 -7.61 9.73 6.15
C ASP A 739 -7.96 11.22 6.35
N GLU A 740 -7.29 11.85 7.31
CA GLU A 740 -7.52 13.25 7.60
C GLU A 740 -7.05 14.15 6.44
N LYS A 741 -6.00 13.79 5.70
CA LYS A 741 -5.34 14.64 4.68
C LYS A 741 -5.82 14.35 3.27
N ASP A 742 -6.08 13.09 2.93
CA ASP A 742 -6.48 12.65 1.60
C ASP A 742 -8.00 12.75 1.41
N PHE A 743 -8.47 13.99 1.19
CA PHE A 743 -9.88 14.36 1.07
C PHE A 743 -10.71 13.54 0.05
N PRO A 744 -10.22 13.14 -1.15
CA PRO A 744 -11.02 12.43 -2.14
C PRO A 744 -11.68 11.15 -1.60
N ASP A 745 -10.98 10.37 -0.78
CA ASP A 745 -11.51 9.13 -0.20
C ASP A 745 -12.65 9.46 0.80
N SER A 746 -12.45 10.45 1.67
CA SER A 746 -13.46 10.93 2.63
C SER A 746 -14.72 11.49 1.95
N MET A 747 -14.58 12.15 0.80
CA MET A 747 -15.71 12.69 0.03
C MET A 747 -16.61 11.57 -0.50
N THR A 748 -16.02 10.47 -0.99
CA THR A 748 -16.78 9.33 -1.51
C THR A 748 -17.53 8.57 -0.42
N ALA A 749 -17.08 8.63 0.84
CA ALA A 749 -17.73 8.01 1.98
C ALA A 749 -19.10 8.63 2.35
N SER A 750 -19.39 9.85 1.92
CA SER A 750 -20.62 10.59 2.29
C SER A 750 -21.92 9.86 1.93
N VAL A 751 -21.99 9.27 0.72
CA VAL A 751 -23.16 8.49 0.30
C VAL A 751 -23.32 7.21 1.12
N LEU A 752 -22.21 6.57 1.47
CA LEU A 752 -22.20 5.35 2.29
C LEU A 752 -22.64 5.66 3.72
N SER A 753 -22.14 6.77 4.29
CA SER A 753 -22.55 7.31 5.59
C SER A 753 -24.06 7.54 5.67
N LYS A 754 -24.65 8.14 4.63
CA LYS A 754 -26.11 8.39 4.58
C LYS A 754 -26.92 7.09 4.58
N ILE A 755 -26.48 6.08 3.81
CA ILE A 755 -27.19 4.81 3.65
C ILE A 755 -27.07 3.95 4.91
N LEU A 756 -25.88 3.89 5.50
CA LEU A 756 -25.61 3.11 6.72
C LEU A 756 -26.01 3.83 8.01
N ARG A 757 -26.34 5.13 7.94
CA ARG A 757 -26.57 6.00 9.10
C ARG A 757 -25.39 5.93 10.08
N ALA A 758 -24.18 6.07 9.53
CA ALA A 758 -22.91 5.92 10.23
C ALA A 758 -22.10 7.22 10.16
N PRO A 759 -21.45 7.68 11.25
CA PRO A 759 -20.58 8.85 11.20
C PRO A 759 -19.28 8.56 10.43
N ILE A 760 -18.72 9.61 9.82
CA ILE A 760 -17.38 9.59 9.22
C ILE A 760 -16.41 10.21 10.22
N LEU A 761 -15.41 9.45 10.64
CA LEU A 761 -14.34 9.89 11.51
C LEU A 761 -13.00 9.92 10.74
N LEU A 762 -12.17 10.90 11.06
CA LEU A 762 -10.91 11.15 10.37
C LEU A 762 -9.73 10.81 11.26
N THR A 763 -8.73 10.11 10.74
CA THR A 763 -7.49 9.82 11.46
C THR A 763 -6.27 10.00 10.55
N ASN A 764 -5.08 10.04 11.14
CA ASN A 764 -3.84 10.10 10.38
C ASN A 764 -3.48 8.75 9.74
N THR A 765 -2.83 8.79 8.58
CA THR A 765 -2.36 7.63 7.81
C THR A 765 -1.66 6.54 8.63
N ASN A 766 -0.75 6.93 9.53
CA ASN A 766 0.16 6.00 10.21
C ASN A 766 -0.12 5.80 11.71
N LYS A 767 -1.19 6.43 12.24
CA LYS A 767 -1.53 6.36 13.65
C LYS A 767 -3.03 6.61 13.88
N LEU A 768 -3.71 5.74 14.63
CA LEU A 768 -5.07 6.01 15.09
C LEU A 768 -5.05 7.15 16.12
N ASP A 769 -5.77 8.24 15.86
CA ASP A 769 -5.88 9.34 16.82
C ASP A 769 -6.66 8.84 18.06
N PRO A 770 -6.12 9.01 19.28
CA PRO A 770 -6.80 8.58 20.50
C PRO A 770 -8.20 9.17 20.69
N ARG A 771 -8.48 10.37 20.15
CA ARG A 771 -9.81 11.00 20.19
C ARG A 771 -10.82 10.26 19.32
N VAL A 772 -10.38 9.75 18.17
CA VAL A 772 -11.21 8.92 17.28
C VAL A 772 -11.52 7.59 17.96
N ALA A 773 -10.50 6.94 18.55
CA ALA A 773 -10.69 5.72 19.33
C ALA A 773 -11.70 5.90 20.49
N ALA A 774 -11.65 7.04 21.19
CA ALA A 774 -12.61 7.36 22.23
C ALA A 774 -14.04 7.56 21.68
N GLU A 775 -14.17 8.21 20.51
CA GLU A 775 -15.47 8.44 19.88
C GLU A 775 -16.09 7.13 19.35
N ILE A 776 -15.29 6.22 18.77
CA ILE A 776 -15.75 4.88 18.36
C ILE A 776 -16.32 4.11 19.56
N LYS A 777 -15.65 4.18 20.73
CA LYS A 777 -16.15 3.59 21.99
C LYS A 777 -17.42 4.26 22.48
N ARG A 778 -17.51 5.60 22.43
CA ARG A 778 -18.70 6.35 22.84
C ARG A 778 -19.93 5.94 22.01
N LEU A 779 -19.75 5.76 20.70
CA LEU A 779 -20.79 5.35 19.77
C LEU A 779 -21.27 3.90 20.00
N GLY A 780 -20.44 3.06 20.63
CA GLY A 780 -20.69 1.63 20.77
C GLY A 780 -20.65 0.90 19.44
N ALA A 781 -19.73 1.29 18.55
CA ALA A 781 -19.60 0.66 17.24
C ALA A 781 -19.15 -0.80 17.36
N GLU A 782 -19.73 -1.64 16.51
CA GLU A 782 -19.37 -3.06 16.34
C GLU A 782 -18.72 -3.31 14.98
N ASP A 783 -18.95 -2.45 13.98
CA ASP A 783 -18.44 -2.62 12.62
C ASP A 783 -17.66 -1.36 12.18
N VAL A 784 -16.44 -1.54 11.65
CA VAL A 784 -15.55 -0.47 11.20
C VAL A 784 -15.29 -0.62 9.72
N ILE A 785 -15.56 0.44 8.95
CA ILE A 785 -15.32 0.49 7.50
C ILE A 785 -14.25 1.53 7.21
N ILE A 786 -13.12 1.13 6.63
CA ILE A 786 -12.09 2.04 6.10
C ILE A 786 -12.42 2.38 4.66
N VAL A 787 -12.45 3.67 4.33
CA VAL A 787 -12.50 4.16 2.94
C VAL A 787 -11.14 4.76 2.60
N GLY A 788 -10.40 4.07 1.72
CA GLY A 788 -9.05 4.44 1.30
C GLY A 788 -8.04 3.30 1.38
N GLY A 789 -7.01 3.38 0.53
CA GLY A 789 -5.95 2.37 0.43
C GLY A 789 -4.95 2.40 1.60
N GLU A 790 -3.95 1.53 1.57
CA GLU A 790 -2.90 1.46 2.62
C GLU A 790 -2.06 2.74 2.72
N ASN A 791 -1.94 3.49 1.62
CA ASN A 791 -1.26 4.79 1.61
C ASN A 791 -2.10 5.91 2.26
N SER A 792 -3.41 5.72 2.40
CA SER A 792 -4.33 6.67 3.06
C SER A 792 -4.52 6.25 4.52
N ILE A 793 -4.78 4.97 4.79
CA ILE A 793 -4.89 4.40 6.13
C ILE A 793 -4.05 3.12 6.16
N SER A 794 -2.88 3.20 6.81
CA SER A 794 -1.92 2.10 6.87
C SER A 794 -2.48 0.85 7.52
N GLU A 795 -1.86 -0.28 7.20
CA GLU A 795 -2.23 -1.58 7.80
C GLU A 795 -2.00 -1.62 9.32
N LYS A 796 -1.10 -0.77 9.83
CA LYS A 796 -0.92 -0.58 11.27
C LYS A 796 -2.19 0.02 11.91
N VAL A 797 -2.76 1.05 11.29
CA VAL A 797 -3.98 1.70 11.78
C VAL A 797 -5.19 0.75 11.66
N ALA A 798 -5.28 -0.03 10.57
CA ALA A 798 -6.32 -1.05 10.42
C ALA A 798 -6.27 -2.10 11.56
N LYS A 799 -5.08 -2.53 11.96
CA LYS A 799 -4.89 -3.43 13.12
C LYS A 799 -5.28 -2.79 14.45
N GLU A 800 -5.03 -1.50 14.63
CA GLU A 800 -5.48 -0.76 15.82
C GLU A 800 -7.01 -0.65 15.86
N LEU A 801 -7.64 -0.40 14.70
CA LEU A 801 -9.10 -0.33 14.53
C LEU A 801 -9.80 -1.68 14.72
N ALA A 802 -9.14 -2.79 14.42
CA ALA A 802 -9.68 -4.13 14.63
C ALA A 802 -10.03 -4.43 16.11
N ASN A 803 -9.49 -3.67 17.07
CA ASN A 803 -9.89 -3.79 18.48
C ASN A 803 -11.30 -3.24 18.78
N TYR A 804 -11.90 -2.53 17.82
CA TYR A 804 -13.22 -1.91 17.94
C TYR A 804 -14.24 -2.53 16.97
N ASP A 805 -13.79 -3.46 16.13
CA ASP A 805 -14.62 -4.21 15.20
C ASP A 805 -14.88 -5.60 15.79
N LYS A 806 -16.10 -6.11 15.62
CA LYS A 806 -16.54 -7.40 16.14
C LYS A 806 -16.02 -8.57 15.31
N ASP A 807 -15.87 -8.37 14.01
CA ASP A 807 -15.52 -9.40 13.05
C ASP A 807 -14.20 -9.06 12.34
N THR A 808 -14.26 -8.25 11.27
CA THR A 808 -13.10 -7.84 10.49
C THR A 808 -13.38 -6.49 9.87
N VAL A 809 -12.44 -5.56 10.09
CA VAL A 809 -12.48 -4.22 9.50
C VAL A 809 -12.61 -4.31 7.98
N GLU A 810 -13.73 -3.81 7.44
CA GLU A 810 -13.98 -3.78 6.01
C GLU A 810 -13.17 -2.65 5.37
N ARG A 811 -12.42 -2.92 4.30
CA ARG A 811 -11.68 -1.89 3.56
C ARG A 811 -12.23 -1.73 2.15
N LEU A 812 -12.68 -0.51 1.83
CA LEU A 812 -13.12 -0.10 0.50
C LEU A 812 -12.02 0.77 -0.13
N ALA A 813 -11.24 0.18 -1.05
CA ALA A 813 -10.09 0.83 -1.66
C ALA A 813 -9.85 0.36 -3.09
N GLY A 814 -9.41 1.29 -3.94
CA GLY A 814 -8.89 1.01 -5.28
C GLY A 814 -7.43 1.45 -5.43
N LYS A 815 -6.85 1.27 -6.62
CA LYS A 815 -5.48 1.73 -6.94
C LYS A 815 -5.36 3.25 -6.95
N ASP A 816 -6.46 3.94 -7.16
CA ASP A 816 -6.59 5.39 -7.17
C ASP A 816 -7.98 5.80 -6.66
N ARG A 817 -8.19 7.12 -6.53
CA ARG A 817 -9.45 7.74 -6.07
C ARG A 817 -10.68 7.35 -6.90
N TYR A 818 -10.51 7.04 -8.20
CA TYR A 818 -11.62 6.66 -9.08
C TYR A 818 -12.04 5.22 -8.79
N GLU A 819 -11.07 4.32 -8.61
CA GLU A 819 -11.35 2.94 -8.25
C GLU A 819 -11.89 2.82 -6.80
N THR A 820 -11.38 3.61 -5.85
CA THR A 820 -11.98 3.71 -4.50
C THR A 820 -13.45 4.16 -4.57
N SER A 821 -13.76 5.20 -5.35
CA SER A 821 -15.15 5.63 -5.59
C SER A 821 -16.01 4.51 -6.18
N ALA A 822 -15.45 3.69 -7.07
CA ALA A 822 -16.16 2.56 -7.66
C ALA A 822 -16.41 1.42 -6.66
N GLU A 823 -15.49 1.15 -5.73
CA GLU A 823 -15.70 0.18 -4.64
C GLU A 823 -16.81 0.65 -3.69
N VAL A 824 -16.80 1.93 -3.30
CA VAL A 824 -17.88 2.52 -2.48
C VAL A 824 -19.22 2.41 -3.19
N ALA A 825 -19.28 2.74 -4.49
CA ALA A 825 -20.50 2.60 -5.29
C ALA A 825 -21.00 1.14 -5.37
N ARG A 826 -20.09 0.16 -5.52
CA ARG A 826 -20.47 -1.27 -5.51
C ARG A 826 -21.04 -1.69 -4.17
N ARG A 827 -20.44 -1.22 -3.07
CA ARG A 827 -20.94 -1.48 -1.71
C ARG A 827 -22.34 -0.90 -1.52
N VAL A 828 -22.56 0.34 -1.96
CA VAL A 828 -23.86 1.02 -1.94
C VAL A 828 -24.92 0.25 -2.74
N VAL A 829 -24.61 -0.15 -3.98
CA VAL A 829 -25.54 -0.95 -4.81
C VAL A 829 -25.87 -2.29 -4.16
N GLY A 830 -24.89 -2.93 -3.53
CA GLY A 830 -25.11 -4.15 -2.75
C GLY A 830 -26.08 -3.98 -1.58
N LEU A 831 -26.11 -2.79 -0.97
CA LEU A 831 -26.99 -2.44 0.15
C LEU A 831 -28.40 -2.00 -0.30
N THR A 832 -28.53 -1.35 -1.46
CA THR A 832 -29.80 -0.80 -1.96
C THR A 832 -30.60 -1.75 -2.85
N GLY A 833 -30.07 -2.94 -3.15
CA GLY A 833 -30.83 -4.01 -3.82
C GLY A 833 -31.13 -3.80 -5.30
N GLN A 834 -30.55 -2.79 -5.96
CA GLN A 834 -30.70 -2.61 -7.41
C GLN A 834 -29.89 -3.67 -8.18
N LYS A 835 -30.60 -4.69 -8.71
CA LYS A 835 -30.03 -5.73 -9.59
C LYS A 835 -29.28 -5.10 -10.78
N ARG A 836 -28.05 -5.55 -11.00
CA ARG A 836 -27.18 -5.18 -12.14
C ARG A 836 -27.88 -5.35 -13.49
N LEU A 837 -28.04 -4.24 -14.23
CA LEU A 837 -28.04 -4.26 -15.70
C LEU A 837 -26.64 -4.66 -16.16
N ARG A 838 -26.49 -5.88 -16.68
CA ARG A 838 -25.23 -6.35 -17.28
C ARG A 838 -25.04 -5.64 -18.62
N SER A 839 -24.11 -4.68 -18.66
CA SER A 839 -23.53 -4.17 -19.91
C SER A 839 -22.57 -5.22 -20.48
N ASN A 840 -22.92 -5.75 -21.65
CA ASN A 840 -22.02 -6.49 -22.52
C ASN A 840 -20.91 -5.56 -23.01
N SER A 841 -19.70 -5.69 -22.47
CA SER A 841 -18.49 -5.28 -23.19
C SER A 841 -17.43 -6.38 -23.11
N LYS A 842 -17.02 -6.82 -24.30
CA LYS A 842 -16.00 -7.83 -24.54
C LYS A 842 -14.73 -7.52 -23.74
N ARG A 843 -14.29 -8.41 -22.85
CA ARG A 843 -12.87 -8.53 -22.48
C ARG A 843 -12.37 -9.91 -22.85
N ARG A 844 -11.39 -9.91 -23.75
CA ARG A 844 -10.61 -11.07 -24.20
C ARG A 844 -10.04 -11.81 -22.99
N ASN A 845 -10.16 -13.14 -23.05
CA ASN A 845 -9.47 -14.10 -22.21
C ASN A 845 -7.96 -13.87 -22.18
N LEU A 846 -7.36 -13.89 -20.99
CA LEU A 846 -6.18 -14.71 -20.75
C LEU A 846 -6.25 -15.28 -19.32
N ARG A 847 -6.52 -16.59 -19.26
CA ARG A 847 -6.38 -17.44 -18.08
C ARG A 847 -4.90 -17.49 -17.65
N ARG A 848 -4.60 -17.30 -16.37
CA ARG A 848 -3.75 -18.23 -15.58
C ARG A 848 -4.22 -18.26 -14.12
N ARG A 849 -4.38 -19.50 -13.63
CA ARG A 849 -4.85 -19.90 -12.30
C ARG A 849 -3.75 -19.68 -11.22
N PRO A 850 -4.13 -19.64 -9.94
CA PRO A 850 -3.22 -19.45 -8.80
C PRO A 850 -2.51 -20.76 -8.42
N ASN A 851 -1.28 -20.68 -7.93
CA ASN A 851 -0.61 -21.78 -7.24
C ASN A 851 -0.04 -21.28 -5.91
N ASN A 852 -0.63 -21.77 -4.81
CA ASN A 852 0.01 -21.80 -3.52
C ASN A 852 -0.36 -23.14 -2.86
N ARG A 853 0.64 -24.01 -2.66
CA ARG A 853 0.81 -25.01 -1.57
C ARG A 853 1.81 -26.08 -1.97
N SER A 854 2.96 -26.07 -1.29
CA SER A 854 3.83 -27.22 -1.09
C SER A 854 3.98 -27.41 0.42
N ILE A 855 3.74 -28.64 0.91
CA ILE A 855 4.51 -29.34 1.96
C ILE A 855 3.89 -30.73 2.21
N CYS A 856 4.76 -31.75 2.15
CA CYS A 856 4.67 -33.14 2.66
C CYS A 856 3.48 -34.02 2.22
N SER A 857 3.68 -35.19 1.59
CA SER A 857 4.38 -36.33 2.19
C SER A 857 4.55 -37.53 1.23
N LYS A 858 5.68 -38.24 1.41
CA LYS A 858 5.96 -39.68 1.25
C LYS A 858 5.98 -40.36 -0.14
N ARG A 859 7.20 -40.86 -0.43
CA ARG A 859 7.61 -42.16 -1.05
C ARG A 859 7.22 -42.35 -2.53
N ARG A 860 8.08 -42.80 -3.46
CA ARG A 860 9.24 -43.71 -3.45
C ARG A 860 10.07 -43.48 -4.75
N ILE A 861 11.38 -43.65 -4.65
CA ILE A 861 12.45 -43.83 -5.68
C ILE A 861 12.20 -45.14 -6.49
N PRO A 862 12.79 -45.44 -7.70
CA PRO A 862 13.91 -44.82 -8.46
C PRO A 862 13.73 -44.54 -9.98
N ASN A 863 14.55 -43.59 -10.49
CA ASN A 863 15.56 -43.64 -11.61
C ASN A 863 15.46 -44.68 -12.76
N PRO A 864 16.26 -44.56 -13.85
CA PRO A 864 16.73 -43.38 -14.64
C PRO A 864 16.68 -43.64 -16.18
N THR A 865 16.89 -42.62 -17.03
CA THR A 865 17.70 -42.69 -18.30
C THR A 865 17.64 -41.36 -19.07
N SER A 866 18.77 -40.64 -19.14
CA SER A 866 19.62 -40.46 -20.34
C SER A 866 19.01 -39.53 -21.41
N LYS A 867 19.56 -38.32 -21.55
CA LYS A 867 20.40 -37.91 -22.69
C LYS A 867 19.71 -38.07 -24.06
N GLU A 868 19.37 -36.96 -24.72
CA GLU A 868 20.14 -36.43 -25.87
C GLU A 868 19.40 -35.28 -26.58
N LYS A 869 20.22 -34.27 -26.94
CA LYS A 869 20.05 -33.16 -27.88
C LYS A 869 19.23 -31.94 -27.48
#